data_AF-A0A7X5AM89-F1
#
_entry.id   AF-A0A7X5AM89-F1
#
_cell.length_a   1.000
_cell.length_b   1.000
_cell.length_c   1.000
_cell.angle_alpha   90.00
_cell.angle_beta   90.00
_cell.angle_gamma   90.00
#
_symmetry.space_group_name_H-M   'P 1'
#
loop_
_entity.id
_entity.type
_entity.pdbx_description
1 polymer ?
#
loop_
_entity_poly.entity_id
_entity_poly.type
_entity_poly.pdbx_seq_one_letter_code
_entity_poly.pdbx_strand_id
1 'polypeptide(L)'
;MKMTAGQSVTVQYGSQATAKGGLTANAKAGDLKVDSGSGLTATEGNMNLDAGNDVVVISGSTATANGDMKMTAGQSVTVQYGSQATAKGDLTANAKTGDLKVDSGSELTATEGNMNLDAGNGVEVADSRLTAGDGMTVDAVEAGITLTRATATAGTHLAMKAGTDIKADSSEVTAESDTLDLEAGSNIALTNSKVDAQTGLTATADQGSITLDDSSAEAATGNLAMTAGGVLTMDATSTMSAGDGLSLQAKRDMAVSTLRAGGDVTLTSKEGGIQANQAIEEHIHGDNLFLSAVKSIGSKLKTRVVNLFATITGTGDLHLQDVDALTVKDSSLADGDVHLGAGGDLTIDALAVNGDAVLDSDGRLTTGADGHLRAHDLQGIADGGIHLNGELDSANLAVTGTGAIRLANQGDLRLDGATTADGGIDVNTVGNLGIGRVVSGGDDVTLAADGAIRQDGAGEIVGTNVTLRAGEGIGGEPKSTNLGDLLTLRAERIDALSDAGDVILRQQGPVFISQARTGDGRVGILVEGGDATLGDINAQGDVALMAMDGALVDDNDASTRITGAKVALNGRDGIGTDSTAINTKADQLELFVENGNINVLEQDGLTGLSASATDGDIRVRTLAGDLTVNEVEALTPGNAVVLSAMAGTILDGNAEANNIVASLLELSAAKGIARASDPLDVGVSSLRADGGSGGVYINNRGTDPLTIFKLAGGGNVDLKTSGDLDLSTTVSGSGVSLRAAGDVVQGGDINSSSYVNVSGLGDVTMAPGVQTEAMTNVNYRAGGTLTVNEITTAEGLDGGRITLEGGAFKSNAGSSGSLNGGEIRFDLADSQWADVEYLVDIVGNKSRVSMNGRTLGGKITEDSEFVADLTSLPQPFELILDWNRPSALGFQKDTENRDQWVFNP
;
A
#
# COMPACT_ATOMS: atom_id res chain seq x y z
N MET A 1 -40.02 -54.18 -72.97
CA MET A 1 -39.28 -55.39 -73.38
C MET A 1 -39.04 -56.26 -72.14
N LYS A 2 -39.10 -57.59 -72.25
CA LYS A 2 -38.77 -58.50 -71.14
C LYS A 2 -37.76 -59.55 -71.60
N MET A 3 -36.63 -59.64 -70.92
CA MET A 3 -35.59 -60.67 -71.07
C MET A 3 -35.57 -61.47 -69.77
N THR A 4 -35.70 -62.80 -69.84
CA THR A 4 -35.70 -63.64 -68.65
C THR A 4 -34.95 -64.93 -68.91
N ALA A 5 -33.96 -65.24 -68.08
CA ALA A 5 -33.18 -66.47 -68.14
C ALA A 5 -33.17 -67.17 -66.78
N GLY A 6 -33.05 -68.51 -66.80
CA GLY A 6 -32.89 -69.30 -65.58
C GLY A 6 -31.51 -69.17 -64.95
N GLN A 7 -30.48 -68.90 -65.77
CA GLN A 7 -29.09 -68.69 -65.35
C GLN A 7 -28.72 -67.22 -65.55
N SER A 8 -28.00 -66.88 -66.62
CA SER A 8 -27.51 -65.52 -66.90
C SER A 8 -28.23 -64.84 -68.07
N VAL A 9 -28.27 -63.50 -68.05
CA VAL A 9 -28.61 -62.65 -69.19
C VAL A 9 -27.36 -61.89 -69.60
N THR A 10 -26.95 -61.98 -70.87
CA THR A 10 -25.75 -61.29 -71.36
C THR A 10 -26.05 -60.52 -72.64
N VAL A 11 -25.69 -59.23 -72.67
CA VAL A 11 -25.72 -58.35 -73.83
C VAL A 11 -24.29 -57.89 -74.08
N GLN A 12 -23.71 -58.27 -75.21
CA GLN A 12 -22.26 -58.12 -75.44
C GLN A 12 -21.92 -57.81 -76.90
N TYR A 13 -20.67 -57.41 -77.13
CA TYR A 13 -20.08 -57.14 -78.45
C TYR A 13 -20.84 -56.05 -79.26
N GLY A 14 -21.11 -54.91 -78.63
CA GLY A 14 -21.80 -53.78 -79.26
C GLY A 14 -23.31 -53.98 -79.45
N SER A 15 -23.91 -54.95 -78.78
CA SER A 15 -25.34 -55.25 -78.91
C SER A 15 -26.20 -54.16 -78.26
N GLN A 16 -27.33 -53.81 -78.89
CA GLN A 16 -28.24 -52.76 -78.40
C GLN A 16 -29.66 -53.32 -78.23
N ALA A 17 -30.20 -53.25 -77.02
CA ALA A 17 -31.56 -53.65 -76.71
C ALA A 17 -32.40 -52.44 -76.29
N THR A 18 -33.27 -51.97 -77.19
CA THR A 18 -34.10 -50.78 -76.99
C THR A 18 -35.58 -51.14 -76.82
N ALA A 19 -36.24 -50.56 -75.82
CA ALA A 19 -37.67 -50.65 -75.58
C ALA A 19 -38.29 -49.25 -75.59
N LYS A 20 -39.46 -49.10 -76.26
CA LYS A 20 -40.20 -47.84 -76.24
C LYS A 20 -40.71 -47.52 -74.82
N GLY A 21 -41.43 -48.46 -74.20
CA GLY A 21 -41.82 -48.41 -72.78
C GLY A 21 -40.75 -49.02 -71.87
N GLY A 22 -41.15 -49.64 -70.76
CA GLY A 22 -40.20 -50.22 -69.81
C GLY A 22 -39.39 -51.42 -70.32
N LEU A 23 -38.22 -51.64 -69.74
CA LEU A 23 -37.32 -52.77 -70.01
C LEU A 23 -37.08 -53.57 -68.73
N THR A 24 -37.35 -54.87 -68.75
CA THR A 24 -37.03 -55.77 -67.63
C THR A 24 -36.09 -56.86 -68.10
N ALA A 25 -34.95 -57.03 -67.42
CA ALA A 25 -34.04 -58.14 -67.61
C ALA A 25 -33.88 -58.88 -66.29
N ASN A 26 -34.14 -60.19 -66.30
CA ASN A 26 -34.13 -61.02 -65.09
C ASN A 26 -33.30 -62.29 -65.31
N ALA A 27 -32.21 -62.43 -64.56
CA ALA A 27 -31.35 -63.59 -64.48
C ALA A 27 -31.58 -64.30 -63.13
N LYS A 28 -32.40 -65.36 -63.09
CA LYS A 28 -32.91 -65.88 -61.81
C LYS A 28 -31.85 -66.38 -60.82
N ALA A 29 -30.77 -66.99 -61.34
CA ALA A 29 -29.74 -67.63 -60.51
C ALA A 29 -28.31 -67.22 -60.88
N GLY A 30 -28.11 -66.51 -61.99
CA GLY A 30 -26.80 -66.09 -62.46
C GLY A 30 -26.75 -64.58 -62.73
N ASP A 31 -25.73 -64.17 -63.48
CA ASP A 31 -25.41 -62.76 -63.69
C ASP A 31 -26.26 -62.11 -64.78
N LEU A 32 -26.49 -60.81 -64.65
CA LEU A 32 -26.97 -59.94 -65.69
C LEU A 32 -25.82 -59.03 -66.14
N LYS A 33 -25.27 -59.29 -67.34
CA LYS A 33 -24.08 -58.59 -67.85
C LYS A 33 -24.37 -57.80 -69.12
N VAL A 34 -23.98 -56.53 -69.14
CA VAL A 34 -23.90 -55.66 -70.33
C VAL A 34 -22.43 -55.31 -70.54
N ASP A 35 -21.84 -55.72 -71.67
CA ASP A 35 -20.38 -55.67 -71.87
C ASP A 35 -19.98 -55.23 -73.29
N SER A 36 -18.74 -54.77 -73.44
CA SER A 36 -18.05 -54.53 -74.70
C SER A 36 -18.80 -53.54 -75.60
N GLY A 37 -19.08 -52.35 -75.08
CA GLY A 37 -19.79 -51.28 -75.78
C GLY A 37 -21.27 -51.56 -76.06
N SER A 38 -21.90 -52.43 -75.27
CA SER A 38 -23.31 -52.79 -75.45
C SER A 38 -24.25 -51.87 -74.69
N GLY A 39 -25.53 -51.88 -75.04
CA GLY A 39 -26.52 -50.98 -74.44
C GLY A 39 -27.87 -51.62 -74.14
N LEU A 40 -28.44 -51.27 -73.00
CA LEU A 40 -29.86 -51.43 -72.67
C LEU A 40 -30.52 -50.05 -72.64
N THR A 41 -31.66 -49.87 -73.30
CA THR A 41 -32.36 -48.58 -73.35
C THR A 41 -33.86 -48.73 -73.19
N ALA A 42 -34.47 -48.00 -72.25
CA ALA A 42 -35.92 -47.79 -72.14
C ALA A 42 -36.24 -46.31 -72.41
N THR A 43 -36.84 -45.99 -73.56
CA THR A 43 -36.93 -44.60 -74.04
C THR A 43 -38.07 -43.78 -73.42
N GLU A 44 -39.08 -44.40 -72.83
CA GLU A 44 -40.24 -43.70 -72.19
C GLU A 44 -40.63 -44.31 -70.83
N GLY A 45 -39.88 -45.27 -70.29
CA GLY A 45 -40.29 -45.95 -69.05
C GLY A 45 -39.15 -46.56 -68.26
N ASN A 46 -39.52 -47.28 -67.20
CA ASN A 46 -38.59 -47.77 -66.20
C ASN A 46 -37.74 -48.95 -66.70
N MET A 47 -36.54 -49.09 -66.15
CA MET A 47 -35.66 -50.23 -66.35
C MET A 47 -35.51 -51.03 -65.05
N ASN A 48 -35.70 -52.35 -65.12
CA ASN A 48 -35.48 -53.24 -63.98
C ASN A 48 -34.50 -54.35 -64.38
N LEU A 49 -33.32 -54.34 -63.79
CA LEU A 49 -32.25 -55.33 -63.95
C LEU A 49 -32.17 -56.15 -62.67
N ASP A 50 -32.54 -57.42 -62.73
CA ASP A 50 -32.65 -58.31 -61.56
C ASP A 50 -31.79 -59.56 -61.78
N ALA A 51 -30.82 -59.80 -60.93
CA ALA A 51 -29.89 -60.93 -61.02
C ALA A 51 -29.80 -61.70 -59.69
N GLY A 52 -29.74 -63.02 -59.80
CA GLY A 52 -29.52 -63.91 -58.66
C GLY A 52 -28.10 -63.77 -58.08
N ASN A 53 -27.12 -63.44 -58.91
CA ASN A 53 -25.74 -63.15 -58.51
C ASN A 53 -25.45 -61.66 -58.75
N ASP A 54 -24.82 -61.30 -59.87
CA ASP A 54 -24.33 -59.95 -60.11
C ASP A 54 -25.10 -59.20 -61.21
N VAL A 55 -25.22 -57.88 -61.05
CA VAL A 55 -25.58 -56.97 -62.16
C VAL A 55 -24.32 -56.21 -62.57
N VAL A 56 -23.88 -56.38 -63.82
CA VAL A 56 -22.61 -55.86 -64.33
C VAL A 56 -22.82 -55.05 -65.62
N VAL A 57 -22.40 -53.78 -65.63
CA VAL A 57 -22.33 -52.92 -66.82
C VAL A 57 -20.88 -52.50 -67.01
N ILE A 58 -20.21 -52.97 -68.07
CA ILE A 58 -18.74 -52.90 -68.15
C ILE A 58 -18.22 -52.64 -69.56
N SER A 59 -16.98 -52.17 -69.66
CA SER A 59 -16.23 -51.98 -70.91
C SER A 59 -16.94 -51.00 -71.87
N GLY A 60 -17.21 -49.78 -71.40
CA GLY A 60 -17.86 -48.72 -72.17
C GLY A 60 -19.33 -49.00 -72.49
N SER A 61 -20.00 -49.83 -71.69
CA SER A 61 -21.41 -50.21 -71.91
C SER A 61 -22.39 -49.27 -71.22
N THR A 62 -23.65 -49.27 -71.67
CA THR A 62 -24.69 -48.37 -71.16
C THR A 62 -25.95 -49.10 -70.70
N ALA A 63 -26.53 -48.61 -69.61
CA ALA A 63 -27.92 -48.86 -69.23
C ALA A 63 -28.62 -47.51 -69.12
N THR A 64 -29.73 -47.30 -69.82
CA THR A 64 -30.41 -46.00 -69.86
C THR A 64 -31.93 -46.13 -69.73
N ALA A 65 -32.53 -45.47 -68.74
CA ALA A 65 -33.97 -45.41 -68.51
C ALA A 65 -34.46 -43.96 -68.55
N ASN A 66 -35.51 -43.68 -69.32
CA ASN A 66 -36.16 -42.37 -69.31
C ASN A 66 -37.22 -42.24 -68.19
N GLY A 67 -37.42 -43.30 -67.39
CA GLY A 67 -38.08 -43.28 -66.09
C GLY A 67 -37.08 -43.70 -65.00
N ASP A 68 -37.52 -44.53 -64.06
CA ASP A 68 -36.66 -45.03 -62.98
C ASP A 68 -35.80 -46.21 -63.44
N MET A 69 -34.63 -46.37 -62.85
CA MET A 69 -33.78 -47.55 -63.01
C MET A 69 -33.62 -48.27 -61.68
N LYS A 70 -33.88 -49.58 -61.69
CA LYS A 70 -33.59 -50.47 -60.57
C LYS A 70 -32.61 -51.56 -61.01
N MET A 71 -31.49 -51.66 -60.31
CA MET A 71 -30.51 -52.73 -60.40
C MET A 71 -30.55 -53.51 -59.09
N THR A 72 -30.87 -54.80 -59.13
CA THR A 72 -30.91 -55.66 -57.95
C THR A 72 -30.09 -56.90 -58.20
N ALA A 73 -29.08 -57.10 -57.37
CA ALA A 73 -28.15 -58.22 -57.40
C ALA A 73 -28.28 -59.02 -56.10
N GLY A 74 -28.19 -60.35 -56.18
CA GLY A 74 -28.06 -61.17 -54.99
C GLY A 74 -26.70 -61.00 -54.32
N GLN A 75 -25.67 -60.66 -55.09
CA GLN A 75 -24.30 -60.42 -54.64
C GLN A 75 -23.93 -58.96 -54.92
N SER A 76 -23.37 -58.64 -56.10
CA SER A 76 -22.76 -57.33 -56.36
C SER A 76 -23.38 -56.56 -57.53
N VAL A 77 -23.31 -55.23 -57.45
CA VAL A 77 -23.61 -54.33 -58.57
C VAL A 77 -22.31 -53.67 -59.03
N THR A 78 -22.01 -53.73 -60.33
CA THR A 78 -20.73 -53.25 -60.88
C THR A 78 -20.94 -52.40 -62.13
N VAL A 79 -20.37 -51.19 -62.14
CA VAL A 79 -20.28 -50.31 -63.33
C VAL A 79 -18.83 -49.90 -63.54
N GLN A 80 -18.18 -50.34 -64.63
CA GLN A 80 -16.73 -50.23 -64.76
C GLN A 80 -16.22 -49.90 -66.17
N TYR A 81 -15.01 -49.33 -66.22
CA TYR A 81 -14.25 -49.08 -67.45
C TYR A 81 -15.01 -48.21 -68.44
N GLY A 82 -15.33 -46.98 -68.05
CA GLY A 82 -16.03 -45.99 -68.88
C GLY A 82 -17.51 -46.29 -69.11
N SER A 83 -18.14 -47.11 -68.26
CA SER A 83 -19.53 -47.53 -68.42
C SER A 83 -20.49 -46.58 -67.70
N GLN A 84 -21.75 -46.55 -68.14
CA GLN A 84 -22.75 -45.62 -67.62
C GLN A 84 -24.07 -46.32 -67.29
N ALA A 85 -24.65 -46.01 -66.14
CA ALA A 85 -26.05 -46.31 -65.84
C ALA A 85 -26.81 -45.01 -65.53
N THR A 86 -27.79 -44.69 -66.37
CA THR A 86 -28.49 -43.41 -66.33
C THR A 86 -29.99 -43.61 -66.21
N ALA A 87 -30.61 -43.05 -65.19
CA ALA A 87 -32.05 -42.87 -65.05
C ALA A 87 -32.41 -41.40 -65.18
N LYS A 88 -33.53 -41.09 -65.84
CA LYS A 88 -34.10 -39.74 -65.77
C LYS A 88 -34.75 -39.51 -64.40
N GLY A 89 -35.51 -40.49 -63.92
CA GLY A 89 -36.11 -40.51 -62.58
C GLY A 89 -35.13 -41.07 -61.54
N ASP A 90 -35.62 -41.91 -60.63
CA ASP A 90 -34.80 -42.47 -59.56
C ASP A 90 -33.86 -43.57 -60.08
N LEU A 91 -32.65 -43.65 -59.52
CA LEU A 91 -31.70 -44.74 -59.73
C LEU A 91 -31.47 -45.49 -58.43
N THR A 92 -31.92 -46.75 -58.37
CA THR A 92 -31.66 -47.65 -57.25
C THR A 92 -30.70 -48.76 -57.68
N ALA A 93 -29.61 -48.93 -56.94
CA ALA A 93 -28.70 -50.07 -57.10
C ALA A 93 -28.57 -50.80 -55.76
N ASN A 94 -29.02 -52.04 -55.70
CA ASN A 94 -29.06 -52.85 -54.50
C ASN A 94 -28.25 -54.14 -54.68
N ALA A 95 -27.15 -54.26 -53.95
CA ALA A 95 -26.25 -55.40 -53.85
C ALA A 95 -26.48 -56.10 -52.50
N LYS A 96 -27.34 -57.13 -52.44
CA LYS A 96 -27.88 -57.63 -51.16
C LYS A 96 -26.84 -58.13 -50.16
N THR A 97 -25.76 -58.78 -50.63
CA THR A 97 -24.72 -59.34 -49.76
C THR A 97 -23.31 -58.95 -50.18
N GLY A 98 -23.15 -58.29 -51.32
CA GLY A 98 -21.87 -57.98 -51.93
C GLY A 98 -21.63 -56.48 -52.04
N ASP A 99 -20.72 -56.13 -52.95
CA ASP A 99 -20.25 -54.77 -53.12
C ASP A 99 -21.03 -54.03 -54.21
N LEU A 100 -21.08 -52.70 -54.07
CA LEU A 100 -21.44 -51.80 -55.16
C LEU A 100 -20.18 -51.06 -55.61
N LYS A 101 -19.76 -51.32 -56.86
CA LYS A 101 -18.51 -50.78 -57.40
C LYS A 101 -18.74 -49.94 -58.66
N VAL A 102 -18.25 -48.70 -58.64
CA VAL A 102 -18.23 -47.78 -59.79
C VAL A 102 -16.79 -47.32 -60.02
N ASP A 103 -16.16 -47.77 -61.10
CA ASP A 103 -14.70 -47.60 -61.26
C ASP A 103 -14.27 -47.23 -62.69
N SER A 104 -13.13 -46.58 -62.79
CA SER A 104 -12.36 -46.38 -64.02
C SER A 104 -13.09 -45.55 -65.06
N GLY A 105 -13.47 -44.33 -64.68
CA GLY A 105 -14.17 -43.37 -65.54
C GLY A 105 -15.65 -43.67 -65.74
N SER A 106 -16.28 -44.38 -64.80
CA SER A 106 -17.67 -44.81 -64.91
C SER A 106 -18.64 -43.85 -64.22
N GLU A 107 -19.92 -43.94 -64.58
CA GLU A 107 -20.94 -43.01 -64.09
C GLU A 107 -22.24 -43.71 -63.68
N LEU A 108 -22.77 -43.32 -62.52
CA LEU A 108 -24.17 -43.51 -62.15
C LEU A 108 -24.85 -42.15 -62.13
N THR A 109 -26.01 -42.04 -62.79
CA THR A 109 -26.72 -40.76 -62.92
C THR A 109 -28.23 -40.93 -62.76
N ALA A 110 -28.83 -40.24 -61.79
CA ALA A 110 -30.26 -39.98 -61.70
C ALA A 110 -30.49 -38.50 -62.03
N THR A 111 -30.95 -38.18 -63.25
CA THR A 111 -30.89 -36.78 -63.75
C THR A 111 -31.84 -35.82 -63.03
N GLU A 112 -33.05 -36.26 -62.69
CA GLU A 112 -34.07 -35.45 -62.00
C GLU A 112 -34.51 -36.08 -60.67
N GLY A 113 -34.09 -37.32 -60.38
CA GLY A 113 -34.56 -38.10 -59.22
C GLY A 113 -33.49 -38.39 -58.20
N ASN A 114 -33.86 -39.25 -57.24
CA ASN A 114 -33.01 -39.70 -56.17
C ASN A 114 -32.08 -40.82 -56.62
N MET A 115 -30.90 -40.89 -56.02
CA MET A 115 -30.00 -42.04 -56.14
C MET A 115 -29.94 -42.80 -54.83
N ASN A 116 -30.26 -44.09 -54.84
CA ASN A 116 -30.15 -44.95 -53.66
C ASN A 116 -29.23 -46.14 -53.96
N LEU A 117 -28.05 -46.14 -53.35
CA LEU A 117 -27.03 -47.16 -53.47
C LEU A 117 -26.97 -47.94 -52.15
N ASP A 118 -27.37 -49.21 -52.18
CA ASP A 118 -27.44 -50.09 -51.00
C ASP A 118 -26.57 -51.33 -51.23
N ALA A 119 -25.50 -51.48 -50.44
CA ALA A 119 -24.59 -52.61 -50.48
C ALA A 119 -24.55 -53.34 -49.13
N GLY A 120 -24.79 -54.64 -49.16
CA GLY A 120 -24.67 -55.51 -48.00
C GLY A 120 -23.23 -55.60 -47.46
N ASN A 121 -22.23 -55.35 -48.30
CA ASN A 121 -20.82 -55.27 -47.89
C ASN A 121 -20.29 -53.82 -47.98
N GLY A 122 -19.60 -53.45 -49.07
CA GLY A 122 -18.98 -52.12 -49.23
C GLY A 122 -19.41 -51.38 -50.49
N VAL A 123 -19.15 -50.07 -50.51
CA VAL A 123 -19.30 -49.23 -51.70
C VAL A 123 -17.93 -48.67 -52.09
N GLU A 124 -17.52 -48.88 -53.34
CA GLU A 124 -16.26 -48.36 -53.90
C GLU A 124 -16.54 -47.51 -55.14
N VAL A 125 -16.13 -46.24 -55.10
CA VAL A 125 -16.16 -45.33 -56.24
C VAL A 125 -14.75 -44.82 -56.52
N ALA A 126 -14.18 -45.21 -57.66
CA ALA A 126 -12.81 -44.87 -58.00
C ALA A 126 -12.72 -44.25 -59.41
N ASP A 127 -12.07 -43.09 -59.53
CA ASP A 127 -11.91 -42.36 -60.79
C ASP A 127 -13.27 -42.16 -61.52
N SER A 128 -14.35 -41.96 -60.77
CA SER A 128 -15.74 -42.11 -61.25
C SER A 128 -16.69 -41.10 -60.63
N ARG A 129 -17.93 -41.04 -61.15
CA ARG A 129 -18.93 -40.04 -60.75
C ARG A 129 -20.27 -40.67 -60.37
N LEU A 130 -20.83 -40.17 -59.26
CA LEU A 130 -22.22 -40.34 -58.86
C LEU A 130 -22.92 -38.99 -58.98
N THR A 131 -24.09 -38.93 -59.63
CA THR A 131 -24.87 -37.69 -59.72
C THR A 131 -26.36 -37.95 -59.55
N ALA A 132 -26.97 -37.32 -58.54
CA ALA A 132 -28.41 -37.30 -58.32
C ALA A 132 -28.93 -35.87 -58.50
N GLY A 133 -30.00 -35.69 -59.27
CA GLY A 133 -30.65 -34.39 -59.46
C GLY A 133 -31.43 -33.93 -58.23
N ASP A 134 -31.84 -34.87 -57.37
CA ASP A 134 -32.46 -34.62 -56.07
C ASP A 134 -31.53 -35.15 -54.95
N GLY A 135 -31.99 -36.09 -54.11
CA GLY A 135 -31.20 -36.64 -53.01
C GLY A 135 -30.35 -37.87 -53.38
N MET A 136 -29.30 -38.13 -52.60
CA MET A 136 -28.44 -39.30 -52.74
C MET A 136 -28.26 -40.01 -51.41
N THR A 137 -28.51 -41.32 -51.36
CA THR A 137 -28.17 -42.18 -50.23
C THR A 137 -27.18 -43.26 -50.67
N VAL A 138 -26.11 -43.43 -49.89
CA VAL A 138 -25.09 -44.46 -50.10
C VAL A 138 -24.92 -45.24 -48.80
N ASP A 139 -25.39 -46.48 -48.79
CA ASP A 139 -25.37 -47.36 -47.61
C ASP A 139 -24.44 -48.56 -47.85
N ALA A 140 -23.51 -48.79 -46.92
CA ALA A 140 -22.64 -49.96 -46.83
C ALA A 140 -22.81 -50.62 -45.46
N VAL A 141 -23.36 -51.84 -45.41
CA VAL A 141 -23.79 -52.45 -44.14
C VAL A 141 -22.61 -53.03 -43.33
N GLU A 142 -21.77 -53.88 -43.92
CA GLU A 142 -20.67 -54.55 -43.20
C GLU A 142 -19.33 -53.82 -43.32
N ALA A 143 -19.03 -53.22 -44.47
CA ALA A 143 -17.74 -52.62 -44.78
C ALA A 143 -17.83 -51.09 -44.87
N GLY A 144 -16.95 -50.48 -45.67
CA GLY A 144 -16.79 -49.04 -45.77
C GLY A 144 -17.35 -48.46 -47.07
N ILE A 145 -17.44 -47.14 -47.11
CA ILE A 145 -17.62 -46.36 -48.33
C ILE A 145 -16.28 -45.72 -48.67
N THR A 146 -15.74 -46.03 -49.86
CA THR A 146 -14.47 -45.48 -50.32
C THR A 146 -14.64 -44.71 -51.62
N LEU A 147 -14.25 -43.44 -51.60
CA LEU A 147 -14.16 -42.55 -52.75
C LEU A 147 -12.67 -42.27 -53.03
N THR A 148 -12.22 -42.52 -54.25
CA THR A 148 -10.82 -42.24 -54.66
C THR A 148 -10.82 -41.54 -56.00
N ARG A 149 -10.38 -40.27 -56.03
CA ARG A 149 -10.47 -39.41 -57.23
C ARG A 149 -11.88 -39.41 -57.83
N ALA A 150 -12.89 -39.38 -56.95
CA ALA A 150 -14.29 -39.54 -57.31
C ALA A 150 -15.10 -38.29 -56.99
N THR A 151 -16.29 -38.18 -57.60
CA THR A 151 -17.27 -37.14 -57.29
C THR A 151 -18.61 -37.76 -56.94
N ALA A 152 -19.23 -37.30 -55.85
CA ALA A 152 -20.59 -37.66 -55.45
C ALA A 152 -21.40 -36.37 -55.23
N THR A 153 -22.34 -36.09 -56.13
CA THR A 153 -23.11 -34.83 -56.12
C THR A 153 -24.61 -35.13 -56.04
N ALA A 154 -25.29 -34.56 -55.06
CA ALA A 154 -26.75 -34.52 -54.95
C ALA A 154 -27.26 -33.08 -55.09
N GLY A 155 -28.37 -32.88 -55.77
CA GLY A 155 -29.02 -31.58 -55.88
C GLY A 155 -29.57 -31.09 -54.52
N THR A 156 -30.01 -31.99 -53.66
CA THR A 156 -30.54 -31.69 -52.32
C THR A 156 -29.71 -32.37 -51.23
N HIS A 157 -30.28 -33.33 -50.49
CA HIS A 157 -29.64 -34.00 -49.37
C HIS A 157 -28.74 -35.15 -49.83
N LEU A 158 -27.56 -35.30 -49.24
CA LEU A 158 -26.69 -36.45 -49.46
C LEU A 158 -26.38 -37.13 -48.12
N ALA A 159 -26.61 -38.43 -48.05
CA ALA A 159 -26.25 -39.26 -46.91
C ALA A 159 -25.32 -40.40 -47.32
N MET A 160 -24.25 -40.60 -46.55
CA MET A 160 -23.38 -41.77 -46.63
C MET A 160 -23.35 -42.49 -45.28
N LYS A 161 -23.72 -43.76 -45.25
CA LYS A 161 -23.71 -44.59 -44.03
C LYS A 161 -22.88 -45.85 -44.22
N ALA A 162 -21.86 -46.03 -43.40
CA ALA A 162 -20.95 -47.18 -43.45
C ALA A 162 -20.87 -47.93 -42.12
N GLY A 163 -20.89 -49.27 -42.17
CA GLY A 163 -20.65 -50.13 -41.01
C GLY A 163 -19.24 -49.97 -40.42
N THR A 164 -18.26 -49.57 -41.24
CA THR A 164 -16.88 -49.28 -40.80
C THR A 164 -16.46 -47.85 -41.15
N ASP A 165 -15.68 -47.64 -42.20
CA ASP A 165 -15.06 -46.35 -42.51
C ASP A 165 -15.75 -45.65 -43.69
N ILE A 166 -15.80 -44.32 -43.64
CA ILE A 166 -16.03 -43.48 -44.82
C ILE A 166 -14.68 -42.83 -45.17
N LYS A 167 -14.17 -43.11 -46.37
CA LYS A 167 -12.90 -42.56 -46.85
C LYS A 167 -13.10 -41.77 -48.14
N ALA A 168 -12.66 -40.52 -48.14
CA ALA A 168 -12.51 -39.72 -49.35
C ALA A 168 -11.03 -39.39 -49.56
N ASP A 169 -10.48 -39.80 -50.69
CA ASP A 169 -9.11 -39.50 -51.11
C ASP A 169 -9.15 -38.76 -52.45
N SER A 170 -8.66 -37.53 -52.47
CA SER A 170 -8.65 -36.68 -53.66
C SER A 170 -10.03 -36.55 -54.31
N SER A 171 -11.09 -36.51 -53.49
CA SER A 171 -12.49 -36.65 -53.92
C SER A 171 -13.35 -35.46 -53.50
N GLU A 172 -14.49 -35.28 -54.16
CA GLU A 172 -15.47 -34.24 -53.85
C GLU A 172 -16.84 -34.84 -53.55
N VAL A 173 -17.43 -34.47 -52.41
CA VAL A 173 -18.77 -34.86 -51.98
C VAL A 173 -19.60 -33.60 -51.76
N THR A 174 -20.74 -33.48 -52.44
CA THR A 174 -21.50 -32.22 -52.47
C THR A 174 -23.01 -32.45 -52.37
N ALA A 175 -23.64 -31.72 -51.44
CA ALA A 175 -25.07 -31.48 -51.36
C ALA A 175 -25.35 -30.03 -51.78
N GLU A 176 -25.88 -29.81 -53.00
CA GLU A 176 -25.89 -28.48 -53.64
C GLU A 176 -26.85 -27.48 -52.98
N SER A 177 -27.94 -27.92 -52.37
CA SER A 177 -28.96 -27.02 -51.82
C SER A 177 -29.47 -27.36 -50.41
N ASP A 178 -29.01 -28.47 -49.84
CA ASP A 178 -29.44 -28.91 -48.51
C ASP A 178 -28.27 -29.46 -47.67
N THR A 179 -28.51 -30.53 -46.91
CA THR A 179 -27.60 -31.09 -45.91
C THR A 179 -26.78 -32.26 -46.43
N LEU A 180 -25.60 -32.45 -45.84
CA LEU A 180 -24.74 -33.61 -46.06
C LEU A 180 -24.51 -34.33 -44.73
N ASP A 181 -24.80 -35.63 -44.69
CA ASP A 181 -24.62 -36.47 -43.51
C ASP A 181 -23.64 -37.63 -43.80
N LEU A 182 -22.60 -37.76 -42.98
CA LEU A 182 -21.63 -38.85 -43.02
C LEU A 182 -21.70 -39.64 -41.71
N GLU A 183 -22.08 -40.91 -41.77
CA GLU A 183 -22.18 -41.80 -40.60
C GLU A 183 -21.27 -43.02 -40.79
N ALA A 184 -20.21 -43.14 -39.99
CA ALA A 184 -19.27 -44.26 -40.02
C ALA A 184 -19.22 -44.97 -38.65
N GLY A 185 -19.31 -46.31 -38.65
CA GLY A 185 -19.15 -47.09 -37.41
C GLY A 185 -17.74 -46.98 -36.79
N SER A 186 -16.73 -46.76 -37.64
CA SER A 186 -15.32 -46.59 -37.27
C SER A 186 -14.86 -45.16 -37.59
N ASN A 187 -14.19 -44.91 -38.72
CA ASN A 187 -13.51 -43.63 -38.99
C ASN A 187 -14.12 -42.88 -40.18
N ILE A 188 -13.98 -41.55 -40.15
CA ILE A 188 -14.15 -40.70 -41.32
C ILE A 188 -12.79 -40.10 -41.66
N ALA A 189 -12.27 -40.39 -42.85
CA ALA A 189 -10.96 -39.91 -43.30
C ALA A 189 -11.09 -39.15 -44.62
N LEU A 190 -10.75 -37.87 -44.57
CA LEU A 190 -10.69 -36.97 -45.72
C LEU A 190 -9.22 -36.65 -46.00
N THR A 191 -8.74 -37.01 -47.18
CA THR A 191 -7.36 -36.73 -47.62
C THR A 191 -7.43 -36.00 -48.96
N ASN A 192 -6.86 -34.79 -49.05
CA ASN A 192 -6.90 -33.95 -50.25
C ASN A 192 -8.33 -33.81 -50.82
N SER A 193 -9.35 -33.78 -49.96
CA SER A 193 -10.75 -33.94 -50.34
C SER A 193 -11.61 -32.76 -49.92
N LYS A 194 -12.75 -32.60 -50.60
CA LYS A 194 -13.71 -31.52 -50.39
C LYS A 194 -15.09 -32.10 -50.07
N VAL A 195 -15.70 -31.60 -49.00
CA VAL A 195 -16.96 -32.08 -48.46
C VAL A 195 -17.86 -30.87 -48.21
N ASP A 196 -18.84 -30.65 -49.07
CA ASP A 196 -19.63 -29.42 -49.11
C ASP A 196 -21.13 -29.68 -48.95
N ALA A 197 -21.77 -28.83 -48.15
CA ALA A 197 -23.22 -28.73 -48.04
C ALA A 197 -23.66 -27.27 -48.05
N GLN A 198 -24.88 -27.02 -48.53
CA GLN A 198 -25.42 -25.67 -48.53
C GLN A 198 -25.92 -25.25 -47.14
N THR A 199 -26.71 -26.09 -46.47
CA THR A 199 -27.44 -25.72 -45.25
C THR A 199 -26.89 -26.36 -43.98
N GLY A 200 -26.21 -27.50 -44.08
CA GLY A 200 -25.64 -28.16 -42.90
C GLY A 200 -24.82 -29.38 -43.22
N LEU A 201 -23.77 -29.60 -42.44
CA LEU A 201 -22.87 -30.74 -42.59
C LEU A 201 -22.78 -31.47 -41.25
N THR A 202 -23.15 -32.76 -41.23
CA THR A 202 -22.91 -33.63 -40.07
C THR A 202 -21.95 -34.76 -40.42
N ALA A 203 -21.02 -35.04 -39.51
CA ALA A 203 -20.10 -36.18 -39.63
C ALA A 203 -19.97 -36.90 -38.29
N THR A 204 -20.34 -38.18 -38.23
CA THR A 204 -20.28 -39.00 -37.03
C THR A 204 -19.43 -40.24 -37.27
N ALA A 205 -18.35 -40.35 -36.50
CA ALA A 205 -17.51 -41.55 -36.41
C ALA A 205 -17.78 -42.20 -35.05
N ASP A 206 -18.68 -43.19 -34.98
CA ASP A 206 -19.27 -43.70 -33.73
C ASP A 206 -18.22 -44.11 -32.71
N GLN A 207 -17.26 -44.95 -33.12
CA GLN A 207 -16.21 -45.49 -32.25
C GLN A 207 -14.80 -45.00 -32.62
N GLY A 208 -14.63 -44.46 -33.82
CA GLY A 208 -13.33 -44.10 -34.37
C GLY A 208 -13.12 -42.59 -34.50
N SER A 209 -12.19 -42.24 -35.37
CA SER A 209 -11.65 -40.87 -35.46
C SER A 209 -12.17 -40.16 -36.70
N ILE A 210 -12.20 -38.84 -36.63
CA ILE A 210 -12.39 -37.98 -37.81
C ILE A 210 -11.03 -37.37 -38.14
N THR A 211 -10.58 -37.48 -39.38
CA THR A 211 -9.29 -36.94 -39.83
C THR A 211 -9.47 -36.15 -41.12
N LEU A 212 -9.00 -34.91 -41.10
CA LEU A 212 -8.84 -34.06 -42.27
C LEU A 212 -7.34 -33.84 -42.50
N ASP A 213 -6.88 -34.24 -43.67
CA ASP A 213 -5.51 -34.09 -44.16
C ASP A 213 -5.58 -33.36 -45.50
N ASP A 214 -5.06 -32.14 -45.57
CA ASP A 214 -5.20 -31.24 -46.72
C ASP A 214 -6.62 -31.14 -47.29
N SER A 215 -7.63 -31.10 -46.41
CA SER A 215 -9.04 -31.25 -46.79
C SER A 215 -9.92 -30.12 -46.29
N SER A 216 -11.04 -29.87 -46.98
CA SER A 216 -12.03 -28.87 -46.58
C SER A 216 -13.39 -29.48 -46.32
N ALA A 217 -14.05 -29.01 -45.26
CA ALA A 217 -15.44 -29.32 -44.95
C ALA A 217 -16.25 -28.02 -44.79
N GLU A 218 -17.32 -27.85 -45.55
CA GLU A 218 -18.07 -26.59 -45.61
C GLU A 218 -19.59 -26.80 -45.47
N ALA A 219 -20.22 -26.00 -44.61
CA ALA A 219 -21.66 -25.78 -44.57
C ALA A 219 -21.95 -24.30 -44.88
N ALA A 220 -22.23 -23.96 -46.13
CA ALA A 220 -22.15 -22.58 -46.64
C ALA A 220 -23.03 -21.56 -45.88
N THR A 221 -24.22 -21.97 -45.43
CA THR A 221 -25.20 -21.07 -44.80
C THR A 221 -25.70 -21.53 -43.43
N GLY A 222 -25.27 -22.69 -42.94
CA GLY A 222 -25.73 -23.21 -41.67
C GLY A 222 -24.65 -23.93 -40.88
N ASN A 223 -25.05 -24.93 -40.12
CA ASN A 223 -24.20 -25.52 -39.08
C ASN A 223 -23.31 -26.65 -39.60
N LEU A 224 -22.08 -26.70 -39.09
CA LEU A 224 -21.17 -27.83 -39.28
C LEU A 224 -20.97 -28.52 -37.92
N ALA A 225 -21.32 -29.81 -37.85
CA ALA A 225 -21.18 -30.61 -36.64
C ALA A 225 -20.39 -31.89 -36.90
N MET A 226 -19.35 -32.15 -36.09
CA MET A 226 -18.57 -33.39 -36.18
C MET A 226 -18.45 -34.06 -34.82
N THR A 227 -18.72 -35.37 -34.76
CA THR A 227 -18.62 -36.18 -33.54
C THR A 227 -17.72 -37.39 -33.77
N ALA A 228 -16.61 -37.47 -33.03
CA ALA A 228 -15.67 -38.58 -33.05
C ALA A 228 -15.68 -39.37 -31.73
N GLY A 229 -15.94 -40.67 -31.78
CA GLY A 229 -15.76 -41.61 -30.65
C GLY A 229 -14.30 -41.79 -30.24
N GLY A 230 -13.36 -41.33 -31.09
CA GLY A 230 -11.92 -41.32 -30.91
C GLY A 230 -11.34 -39.90 -30.81
N VAL A 231 -10.40 -39.58 -31.70
CA VAL A 231 -9.81 -38.23 -31.84
C VAL A 231 -10.41 -37.51 -33.04
N LEU A 232 -10.32 -36.18 -33.03
CA LEU A 232 -10.52 -35.39 -34.23
C LEU A 232 -9.21 -34.66 -34.56
N THR A 233 -8.71 -34.88 -35.77
CA THR A 233 -7.40 -34.37 -36.21
C THR A 233 -7.55 -33.60 -37.50
N MET A 234 -7.00 -32.39 -37.54
CA MET A 234 -6.82 -31.58 -38.73
C MET A 234 -5.34 -31.28 -38.90
N ASP A 235 -4.83 -31.41 -40.12
CA ASP A 235 -3.50 -30.92 -40.44
C ASP A 235 -3.48 -29.39 -40.66
N ALA A 236 -2.30 -28.81 -40.90
CA ALA A 236 -2.12 -27.35 -41.00
C ALA A 236 -2.88 -26.70 -42.17
N THR A 237 -3.16 -27.44 -43.23
CA THR A 237 -3.80 -26.91 -44.46
C THR A 237 -5.29 -27.19 -44.51
N SER A 238 -5.80 -28.08 -43.65
CA SER A 238 -7.22 -28.38 -43.56
C SER A 238 -8.05 -27.22 -43.00
N THR A 239 -9.28 -27.09 -43.53
CA THR A 239 -10.22 -26.05 -43.15
C THR A 239 -11.60 -26.63 -42.83
N MET A 240 -12.28 -26.03 -41.86
CA MET A 240 -13.72 -26.23 -41.64
C MET A 240 -14.40 -24.86 -41.62
N SER A 241 -15.49 -24.74 -42.39
CA SER A 241 -16.24 -23.49 -42.51
C SER A 241 -17.73 -23.73 -42.33
N ALA A 242 -18.39 -22.90 -41.50
CA ALA A 242 -19.83 -22.91 -41.31
C ALA A 242 -20.37 -21.48 -41.46
N GLY A 243 -21.48 -21.31 -42.18
CA GLY A 243 -22.16 -20.02 -42.30
C GLY A 243 -22.84 -19.58 -41.01
N ASP A 244 -23.17 -20.53 -40.12
CA ASP A 244 -23.73 -20.29 -38.79
C ASP A 244 -22.74 -20.82 -37.72
N GLY A 245 -23.10 -21.82 -36.92
CA GLY A 245 -22.26 -22.38 -35.86
C GLY A 245 -21.41 -23.60 -36.29
N LEU A 246 -20.29 -23.78 -35.59
CA LEU A 246 -19.39 -24.92 -35.75
C LEU A 246 -19.26 -25.69 -34.42
N SER A 247 -19.60 -26.98 -34.41
CA SER A 247 -19.59 -27.82 -33.21
C SER A 247 -18.77 -29.09 -33.41
N LEU A 248 -17.65 -29.21 -32.69
CA LEU A 248 -16.77 -30.38 -32.75
C LEU A 248 -16.76 -31.09 -31.40
N GLN A 249 -16.98 -32.40 -31.42
CA GLN A 249 -16.91 -33.27 -30.26
C GLN A 249 -15.95 -34.43 -30.52
N ALA A 250 -15.01 -34.64 -29.61
CA ALA A 250 -14.16 -35.83 -29.60
C ALA A 250 -14.20 -36.48 -28.22
N LYS A 251 -14.15 -37.81 -28.17
CA LYS A 251 -13.97 -38.51 -26.90
C LYS A 251 -12.59 -38.22 -26.32
N ARG A 252 -11.55 -38.31 -27.15
CA ARG A 252 -10.14 -38.07 -26.80
C ARG A 252 -9.71 -36.70 -27.34
N ASP A 253 -8.41 -36.52 -27.57
CA ASP A 253 -7.83 -35.25 -27.96
C ASP A 253 -8.39 -34.71 -29.28
N MET A 254 -8.41 -33.39 -29.38
CA MET A 254 -8.66 -32.65 -30.61
C MET A 254 -7.39 -31.94 -31.05
N ALA A 255 -6.98 -32.11 -32.30
CA ALA A 255 -5.97 -31.30 -32.94
C ALA A 255 -6.65 -30.48 -34.04
N VAL A 256 -6.82 -29.18 -33.81
CA VAL A 256 -7.55 -28.27 -34.70
C VAL A 256 -6.60 -27.40 -35.51
N SER A 257 -7.10 -26.98 -36.67
CA SER A 257 -6.40 -26.11 -37.61
C SER A 257 -7.22 -24.84 -37.84
N THR A 258 -7.68 -24.59 -39.06
CA THR A 258 -8.48 -23.41 -39.44
C THR A 258 -9.96 -23.72 -39.31
N LEU A 259 -10.62 -23.12 -38.32
CA LEU A 259 -12.05 -23.17 -38.08
C LEU A 259 -12.65 -21.78 -38.33
N ARG A 260 -13.70 -21.70 -39.14
CA ARG A 260 -14.42 -20.46 -39.45
C ARG A 260 -15.92 -20.67 -39.24
N ALA A 261 -16.55 -19.82 -38.44
CA ALA A 261 -17.98 -19.81 -38.21
C ALA A 261 -18.53 -18.39 -38.38
N GLY A 262 -19.72 -18.25 -38.95
CA GLY A 262 -20.46 -16.99 -38.95
C GLY A 262 -21.09 -16.66 -37.59
N GLY A 263 -21.23 -17.66 -36.72
CA GLY A 263 -21.70 -17.57 -35.33
C GLY A 263 -20.72 -18.26 -34.37
N ASP A 264 -21.24 -19.11 -33.48
CA ASP A 264 -20.47 -19.68 -32.37
C ASP A 264 -19.60 -20.87 -32.78
N VAL A 265 -18.45 -21.01 -32.12
CA VAL A 265 -17.58 -22.19 -32.21
C VAL A 265 -17.57 -22.94 -30.89
N THR A 266 -17.91 -24.22 -30.91
CA THR A 266 -17.92 -25.11 -29.73
C THR A 266 -16.99 -26.30 -29.94
N LEU A 267 -16.02 -26.47 -29.05
CA LEU A 267 -15.07 -27.58 -29.04
C LEU A 267 -15.15 -28.33 -27.71
N THR A 268 -15.54 -29.61 -27.75
CA THR A 268 -15.61 -30.48 -26.57
C THR A 268 -14.73 -31.73 -26.71
N SER A 269 -13.69 -31.84 -25.88
CA SER A 269 -12.92 -33.08 -25.69
C SER A 269 -13.30 -33.72 -24.35
N LYS A 270 -13.93 -34.90 -24.39
CA LYS A 270 -14.54 -35.51 -23.17
C LYS A 270 -13.54 -36.10 -22.19
N GLU A 271 -12.38 -36.56 -22.69
CA GLU A 271 -11.32 -37.21 -21.88
C GLU A 271 -9.92 -36.66 -22.22
N GLY A 272 -9.82 -35.78 -23.23
CA GLY A 272 -8.56 -35.29 -23.78
C GLY A 272 -8.36 -33.79 -23.61
N GLY A 273 -7.39 -33.26 -24.34
CA GLY A 273 -7.12 -31.84 -24.51
C GLY A 273 -7.49 -31.32 -25.90
N ILE A 274 -7.39 -30.02 -26.08
CA ILE A 274 -7.60 -29.34 -27.36
C ILE A 274 -6.27 -28.70 -27.74
N GLN A 275 -5.69 -29.10 -28.86
CA GLN A 275 -4.41 -28.62 -29.33
C GLN A 275 -4.59 -27.90 -30.66
N ALA A 276 -3.76 -26.89 -30.88
CA ALA A 276 -3.83 -26.03 -32.06
C ALA A 276 -2.49 -26.12 -32.80
N ASN A 277 -2.53 -26.13 -34.13
CA ASN A 277 -1.31 -26.18 -34.92
C ASN A 277 -0.58 -24.83 -34.95
N GLN A 278 0.57 -24.75 -34.29
CA GLN A 278 1.34 -23.52 -34.11
C GLN A 278 1.77 -22.81 -35.40
N ALA A 279 1.73 -23.48 -36.55
CA ALA A 279 2.03 -22.86 -37.85
C ALA A 279 0.94 -21.89 -38.34
N ILE A 280 -0.24 -21.87 -37.69
CA ILE A 280 -1.40 -21.11 -38.13
C ILE A 280 -1.45 -19.74 -37.45
N GLU A 281 -1.72 -18.69 -38.23
CA GLU A 281 -1.82 -17.31 -37.74
C GLU A 281 -3.12 -17.03 -36.97
N GLU A 282 -4.25 -17.59 -37.42
CA GLU A 282 -5.57 -17.48 -36.79
C GLU A 282 -6.30 -18.83 -36.90
N HIS A 283 -6.42 -19.53 -35.77
CA HIS A 283 -7.01 -20.88 -35.74
C HIS A 283 -8.52 -20.79 -35.81
N ILE A 284 -9.14 -19.94 -34.98
CA ILE A 284 -10.59 -19.92 -34.80
C ILE A 284 -11.13 -18.51 -35.01
N HIS A 285 -12.19 -18.41 -35.80
CA HIS A 285 -12.97 -17.19 -35.99
C HIS A 285 -14.46 -17.51 -35.75
N GLY A 286 -15.12 -16.71 -34.92
CA GLY A 286 -16.56 -16.79 -34.64
C GLY A 286 -17.01 -15.68 -33.70
N ASP A 287 -18.27 -15.69 -33.29
CA ASP A 287 -18.81 -14.73 -32.32
C ASP A 287 -18.38 -15.08 -30.89
N ASN A 288 -18.72 -16.30 -30.45
CA ASN A 288 -18.35 -16.84 -29.15
C ASN A 288 -17.55 -18.14 -29.29
N LEU A 289 -16.64 -18.38 -28.36
CA LEU A 289 -15.85 -19.61 -28.27
C LEU A 289 -16.17 -20.38 -26.99
N PHE A 290 -16.69 -21.59 -27.16
CA PHE A 290 -16.95 -22.54 -26.08
C PHE A 290 -15.94 -23.68 -26.13
N LEU A 291 -15.13 -23.81 -25.07
CA LEU A 291 -14.10 -24.83 -24.95
C LEU A 291 -14.37 -25.68 -23.70
N SER A 292 -14.39 -26.99 -23.86
CA SER A 292 -14.50 -27.94 -22.75
C SER A 292 -13.51 -29.08 -22.93
N ALA A 293 -12.65 -29.29 -21.94
CA ALA A 293 -11.67 -30.37 -21.94
C ALA A 293 -11.43 -30.95 -20.54
N VAL A 294 -10.76 -32.11 -20.48
CA VAL A 294 -10.24 -32.66 -19.22
C VAL A 294 -8.77 -32.28 -19.03
N LYS A 295 -8.04 -32.08 -20.13
CA LYS A 295 -6.62 -31.70 -20.14
C LYS A 295 -6.45 -30.30 -20.73
N SER A 296 -5.20 -29.90 -20.94
CA SER A 296 -4.85 -28.58 -21.48
C SER A 296 -5.60 -28.20 -22.76
N ILE A 297 -5.91 -26.92 -22.85
CA ILE A 297 -6.53 -26.27 -24.00
C ILE A 297 -5.54 -25.26 -24.55
N GLY A 298 -5.08 -25.52 -25.76
CA GLY A 298 -4.13 -24.69 -26.48
C GLY A 298 -2.68 -24.94 -26.09
N SER A 299 -1.81 -24.57 -27.03
CA SER A 299 -0.39 -24.34 -26.80
C SER A 299 -0.01 -23.01 -27.47
N LYS A 300 -0.88 -21.98 -27.29
CA LYS A 300 -1.09 -20.76 -28.12
C LYS A 300 -2.20 -20.90 -29.15
N LEU A 301 -3.43 -21.17 -28.71
CA LEU A 301 -4.60 -21.08 -29.57
C LEU A 301 -4.81 -19.61 -29.96
N LYS A 302 -4.76 -19.28 -31.24
CA LYS A 302 -4.99 -17.91 -31.73
C LYS A 302 -6.40 -17.76 -32.26
N THR A 303 -7.13 -16.79 -31.73
CA THR A 303 -8.57 -16.62 -31.98
C THR A 303 -8.89 -15.23 -32.47
N ARG A 304 -10.06 -15.10 -33.07
CA ARG A 304 -10.79 -13.84 -33.26
C ARG A 304 -12.23 -14.08 -32.84
N VAL A 305 -12.52 -13.85 -31.57
CA VAL A 305 -13.83 -14.03 -30.96
C VAL A 305 -14.12 -12.93 -29.95
N VAL A 306 -15.39 -12.65 -29.69
CA VAL A 306 -15.77 -11.60 -28.73
C VAL A 306 -15.78 -12.16 -27.31
N ASN A 307 -16.29 -13.37 -27.12
CA ASN A 307 -16.42 -13.97 -25.79
C ASN A 307 -15.78 -15.36 -25.72
N LEU A 308 -15.13 -15.65 -24.60
CA LEU A 308 -14.57 -16.95 -24.26
C LEU A 308 -15.32 -17.58 -23.09
N PHE A 309 -15.69 -18.84 -23.26
CA PHE A 309 -16.18 -19.75 -22.22
C PHE A 309 -15.29 -20.99 -22.22
N ALA A 310 -14.45 -21.16 -21.20
CA ALA A 310 -13.50 -22.27 -21.14
C ALA A 310 -13.64 -23.06 -19.84
N THR A 311 -13.78 -24.39 -19.94
CA THR A 311 -13.79 -25.29 -18.79
C THR A 311 -12.74 -26.39 -18.94
N ILE A 312 -11.80 -26.45 -18.00
CA ILE A 312 -10.88 -27.59 -17.82
C ILE A 312 -11.23 -28.29 -16.51
N THR A 313 -11.71 -29.52 -16.62
CA THR A 313 -12.23 -30.29 -15.47
C THR A 313 -11.19 -31.18 -14.77
N GLY A 314 -10.07 -31.45 -15.43
CA GLY A 314 -8.94 -32.18 -14.87
C GLY A 314 -7.72 -31.29 -14.72
N THR A 315 -6.53 -31.86 -14.92
CA THR A 315 -5.25 -31.14 -14.85
C THR A 315 -4.89 -30.60 -16.23
N GLY A 316 -4.71 -29.30 -16.37
CA GLY A 316 -4.12 -28.72 -17.58
C GLY A 316 -4.32 -27.22 -17.74
N ASP A 317 -3.41 -26.63 -18.50
CA ASP A 317 -3.37 -25.18 -18.70
C ASP A 317 -4.28 -24.73 -19.85
N LEU A 318 -4.72 -23.47 -19.81
CA LEU A 318 -5.38 -22.78 -20.90
C LEU A 318 -4.45 -21.72 -21.49
N HIS A 319 -4.05 -21.86 -22.75
CA HIS A 319 -3.22 -20.90 -23.47
C HIS A 319 -3.93 -20.39 -24.73
N LEU A 320 -4.40 -19.15 -24.69
CA LEU A 320 -5.17 -18.51 -25.77
C LEU A 320 -4.74 -17.06 -25.99
N GLN A 321 -4.66 -16.64 -27.24
CA GLN A 321 -4.43 -15.26 -27.64
C GLN A 321 -5.49 -14.83 -28.64
N ASP A 322 -6.32 -13.88 -28.26
CA ASP A 322 -7.21 -13.21 -29.20
C ASP A 322 -6.49 -12.04 -29.87
N VAL A 323 -6.76 -11.84 -31.16
CA VAL A 323 -6.17 -10.77 -31.97
C VAL A 323 -6.87 -9.43 -31.80
N ASP A 324 -8.11 -9.42 -31.28
CA ASP A 324 -8.90 -8.22 -31.01
C ASP A 324 -9.12 -8.08 -29.48
N ALA A 325 -10.21 -7.44 -29.06
CA ALA A 325 -10.63 -7.39 -27.66
C ALA A 325 -11.35 -8.68 -27.26
N LEU A 326 -11.14 -9.15 -26.02
CA LEU A 326 -11.70 -10.40 -25.53
C LEU A 326 -12.44 -10.21 -24.20
N THR A 327 -13.64 -10.78 -24.10
CA THR A 327 -14.35 -10.91 -22.83
C THR A 327 -14.34 -12.37 -22.35
N VAL A 328 -13.77 -12.61 -21.18
CA VAL A 328 -13.75 -13.91 -20.51
C VAL A 328 -14.96 -14.00 -19.59
N LYS A 329 -15.87 -14.91 -19.92
CA LYS A 329 -17.06 -15.23 -19.13
C LYS A 329 -16.89 -16.60 -18.51
N ASP A 330 -17.78 -17.03 -17.62
CA ASP A 330 -17.94 -18.36 -17.00
C ASP A 330 -16.82 -19.39 -17.26
N SER A 331 -15.57 -19.03 -16.95
CA SER A 331 -14.39 -19.83 -17.30
C SER A 331 -13.76 -20.36 -16.03
N SER A 332 -13.43 -21.65 -16.04
CA SER A 332 -12.88 -22.33 -14.86
C SER A 332 -11.86 -23.40 -15.20
N LEU A 333 -10.78 -23.43 -14.43
CA LEU A 333 -9.74 -24.44 -14.48
C LEU A 333 -9.69 -25.13 -13.12
N ALA A 334 -9.97 -26.42 -13.08
CA ALA A 334 -9.96 -27.21 -11.85
C ALA A 334 -8.56 -27.38 -11.27
N ASP A 335 -7.54 -27.44 -12.11
CA ASP A 335 -6.11 -27.50 -11.77
C ASP A 335 -5.27 -27.12 -13.00
N GLY A 336 -4.33 -26.20 -12.85
CA GLY A 336 -3.46 -25.69 -13.92
C GLY A 336 -3.56 -24.17 -14.12
N ASP A 337 -2.68 -23.67 -14.99
CA ASP A 337 -2.47 -22.23 -15.17
C ASP A 337 -3.26 -21.68 -16.36
N VAL A 338 -3.53 -20.38 -16.35
CA VAL A 338 -4.13 -19.68 -17.48
C VAL A 338 -3.15 -18.65 -18.06
N HIS A 339 -3.06 -18.60 -19.38
CA HIS A 339 -2.41 -17.54 -20.14
C HIS A 339 -3.39 -17.03 -21.20
N LEU A 340 -3.88 -15.81 -20.99
CA LEU A 340 -4.79 -15.14 -21.92
C LEU A 340 -4.15 -13.84 -22.42
N GLY A 341 -4.15 -13.68 -23.74
CA GLY A 341 -3.75 -12.45 -24.41
C GLY A 341 -4.89 -11.84 -25.22
N ALA A 342 -4.99 -10.52 -25.26
CA ALA A 342 -5.88 -9.79 -26.16
C ALA A 342 -5.14 -8.67 -26.90
N GLY A 343 -5.36 -8.55 -28.22
CA GLY A 343 -4.87 -7.44 -29.05
C GLY A 343 -5.61 -6.11 -28.84
N GLY A 344 -6.63 -6.11 -27.98
CA GLY A 344 -7.35 -4.93 -27.47
C GLY A 344 -7.57 -5.04 -25.96
N ASP A 345 -8.74 -4.61 -25.49
CA ASP A 345 -9.11 -4.74 -24.07
C ASP A 345 -9.37 -6.22 -23.71
N LEU A 346 -8.89 -6.65 -22.54
CA LEU A 346 -9.21 -7.92 -21.91
C LEU A 346 -10.14 -7.69 -20.72
N THR A 347 -11.41 -8.08 -20.88
CA THR A 347 -12.43 -7.96 -19.83
C THR A 347 -12.70 -9.32 -19.19
N ILE A 348 -12.71 -9.40 -17.86
CA ILE A 348 -13.00 -10.59 -17.07
C ILE A 348 -14.35 -10.44 -16.38
N ASP A 349 -15.37 -11.08 -16.90
CA ASP A 349 -16.67 -11.21 -16.23
C ASP A 349 -16.64 -12.37 -15.21
N ALA A 350 -15.99 -13.49 -15.52
CA ALA A 350 -15.77 -14.56 -14.55
C ALA A 350 -14.62 -15.47 -14.98
N LEU A 351 -13.58 -15.55 -14.14
CA LEU A 351 -12.45 -16.46 -14.34
C LEU A 351 -12.02 -17.04 -12.99
N ALA A 352 -12.12 -18.37 -12.85
CA ALA A 352 -11.69 -19.09 -11.66
C ALA A 352 -10.59 -20.10 -12.01
N VAL A 353 -9.37 -19.84 -11.54
CA VAL A 353 -8.19 -20.65 -11.77
C VAL A 353 -7.74 -21.23 -10.44
N ASN A 354 -7.54 -22.54 -10.39
CA ASN A 354 -6.88 -23.20 -9.27
C ASN A 354 -5.40 -23.42 -9.65
N GLY A 355 -4.67 -22.31 -9.77
CA GLY A 355 -3.35 -22.18 -10.38
C GLY A 355 -3.03 -20.71 -10.63
N ASP A 356 -2.01 -20.44 -11.43
CA ASP A 356 -1.54 -19.09 -11.71
C ASP A 356 -2.23 -18.50 -12.94
N ALA A 357 -2.32 -17.16 -12.99
CA ALA A 357 -2.91 -16.44 -14.09
C ALA A 357 -1.94 -15.43 -14.72
N VAL A 358 -1.76 -15.52 -16.03
CA VAL A 358 -1.06 -14.54 -16.87
C VAL A 358 -2.09 -13.89 -17.79
N LEU A 359 -2.32 -12.60 -17.62
CA LEU A 359 -3.30 -11.82 -18.37
C LEU A 359 -2.59 -10.65 -19.07
N ASP A 360 -2.46 -10.73 -20.39
CA ASP A 360 -1.82 -9.72 -21.24
C ASP A 360 -2.85 -8.99 -22.10
N SER A 361 -2.81 -7.67 -22.10
CA SER A 361 -3.76 -6.83 -22.84
C SER A 361 -3.04 -5.68 -23.54
N ASP A 362 -3.15 -5.60 -24.87
CA ASP A 362 -2.70 -4.44 -25.64
C ASP A 362 -3.61 -3.19 -25.43
N GLY A 363 -4.75 -3.36 -24.75
CA GLY A 363 -5.63 -2.30 -24.24
C GLY A 363 -5.70 -2.28 -22.71
N ARG A 364 -6.90 -2.23 -22.14
CA ARG A 364 -7.15 -2.33 -20.68
C ARG A 364 -7.37 -3.75 -20.22
N LEU A 365 -6.89 -4.06 -19.02
CA LEU A 365 -7.25 -5.27 -18.29
C LEU A 365 -8.28 -4.92 -17.20
N THR A 366 -9.52 -5.37 -17.35
CA THR A 366 -10.61 -5.00 -16.43
C THR A 366 -11.44 -6.19 -15.99
N THR A 367 -12.02 -6.15 -14.79
CA THR A 367 -13.20 -6.96 -14.46
C THR A 367 -14.49 -6.25 -14.88
N GLY A 368 -15.50 -7.00 -15.27
CA GLY A 368 -16.87 -6.49 -15.45
C GLY A 368 -17.45 -5.91 -14.14
N ALA A 369 -18.63 -5.30 -14.20
CA ALA A 369 -19.25 -4.64 -13.04
C ALA A 369 -19.47 -5.60 -11.85
N ASP A 370 -19.87 -6.84 -12.15
CA ASP A 370 -20.01 -7.95 -11.21
C ASP A 370 -18.89 -8.99 -11.40
N GLY A 371 -17.82 -8.60 -12.12
CA GLY A 371 -16.77 -9.50 -12.54
C GLY A 371 -15.83 -9.89 -11.42
N HIS A 372 -15.36 -11.14 -11.44
CA HIS A 372 -14.45 -11.67 -10.43
C HIS A 372 -13.34 -12.53 -11.05
N LEU A 373 -12.11 -12.33 -10.57
CA LEU A 373 -10.94 -13.12 -10.91
C LEU A 373 -10.43 -13.87 -9.68
N ARG A 374 -10.33 -15.20 -9.75
CA ARG A 374 -9.68 -16.01 -8.72
C ARG A 374 -8.48 -16.74 -9.30
N ALA A 375 -7.32 -16.63 -8.64
CA ALA A 375 -6.08 -17.31 -8.98
C ALA A 375 -5.17 -17.34 -7.73
N HIS A 376 -4.12 -18.16 -7.71
CA HIS A 376 -3.09 -18.04 -6.67
C HIS A 376 -2.25 -16.80 -6.94
N ASP A 377 -1.42 -16.85 -7.99
CA ASP A 377 -0.59 -15.72 -8.41
C ASP A 377 -1.13 -15.09 -9.71
N LEU A 378 -1.25 -13.77 -9.74
CA LEU A 378 -1.59 -13.01 -10.94
C LEU A 378 -0.38 -12.25 -11.49
N GLN A 379 -0.05 -12.48 -12.76
CA GLN A 379 0.73 -11.56 -13.58
C GLN A 379 -0.21 -10.84 -14.55
N GLY A 380 -0.44 -9.54 -14.35
CA GLY A 380 -1.31 -8.71 -15.19
C GLY A 380 -0.53 -7.60 -15.89
N ILE A 381 -0.56 -7.57 -17.22
CA ILE A 381 0.06 -6.50 -18.01
C ILE A 381 -1.00 -5.88 -18.93
N ALA A 382 -1.06 -4.55 -18.94
CA ALA A 382 -1.96 -3.80 -19.80
C ALA A 382 -1.29 -2.54 -20.37
N ASP A 383 -1.66 -2.11 -21.57
CA ASP A 383 -1.25 -0.80 -22.09
C ASP A 383 -2.08 0.35 -21.48
N GLY A 384 -3.41 0.16 -21.31
CA GLY A 384 -4.38 1.23 -21.03
C GLY A 384 -4.88 1.38 -19.58
N GLY A 385 -4.28 0.66 -18.63
CA GLY A 385 -4.68 0.59 -17.22
C GLY A 385 -5.20 -0.79 -16.79
N ILE A 386 -5.20 -1.03 -15.48
CA ILE A 386 -5.67 -2.28 -14.84
C ILE A 386 -6.76 -1.94 -13.82
N HIS A 387 -7.92 -2.58 -13.88
CA HIS A 387 -8.98 -2.44 -12.87
C HIS A 387 -9.63 -3.79 -12.57
N LEU A 388 -9.27 -4.40 -11.44
CA LEU A 388 -9.63 -5.77 -11.12
C LEU A 388 -10.33 -5.88 -9.75
N ASN A 389 -11.34 -6.74 -9.70
CA ASN A 389 -11.86 -7.32 -8.48
C ASN A 389 -11.44 -8.80 -8.43
N GLY A 390 -10.78 -9.25 -7.36
CA GLY A 390 -10.32 -10.62 -7.30
C GLY A 390 -10.22 -11.24 -5.92
N GLU A 391 -9.86 -12.52 -5.91
CA GLU A 391 -9.44 -13.32 -4.77
C GLU A 391 -8.11 -13.95 -5.18
N LEU A 392 -7.03 -13.23 -4.88
CA LEU A 392 -5.66 -13.51 -5.28
C LEU A 392 -4.79 -13.68 -4.04
N ASP A 393 -3.88 -14.66 -4.05
CA ASP A 393 -2.86 -14.78 -3.01
C ASP A 393 -1.74 -13.78 -3.26
N SER A 394 -1.37 -13.55 -4.53
CA SER A 394 -0.40 -12.54 -4.93
C SER A 394 -0.67 -11.88 -6.28
N ALA A 395 -0.07 -10.71 -6.50
CA ALA A 395 -0.20 -9.98 -7.74
C ALA A 395 1.08 -9.24 -8.15
N ASN A 396 1.41 -9.30 -9.44
CA ASN A 396 2.39 -8.46 -10.12
C ASN A 396 1.72 -7.77 -11.31
N LEU A 397 1.54 -6.45 -11.21
CA LEU A 397 0.73 -5.64 -12.12
C LEU A 397 1.58 -4.56 -12.79
N ALA A 398 1.49 -4.46 -14.11
CA ALA A 398 2.22 -3.45 -14.88
C ALA A 398 1.33 -2.78 -15.92
N VAL A 399 1.28 -1.45 -15.89
CA VAL A 399 0.72 -0.62 -16.96
C VAL A 399 1.86 -0.03 -17.78
N THR A 400 1.98 -0.43 -19.04
CA THR A 400 3.11 -0.04 -19.92
C THR A 400 2.86 1.26 -20.67
N GLY A 401 1.60 1.57 -20.97
CA GLY A 401 1.16 2.79 -21.61
C GLY A 401 0.58 3.76 -20.57
N THR A 402 -0.55 4.37 -20.91
CA THR A 402 -1.22 5.33 -20.04
C THR A 402 -2.28 4.65 -19.18
N GLY A 403 -2.28 4.87 -17.86
CA GLY A 403 -3.39 4.39 -17.02
C GLY A 403 -3.01 4.03 -15.59
N ALA A 404 -4.04 3.99 -14.75
CA ALA A 404 -3.93 3.63 -13.33
C ALA A 404 -4.04 2.13 -13.11
N ILE A 405 -3.57 1.67 -11.94
CA ILE A 405 -3.87 0.34 -11.40
C ILE A 405 -4.91 0.51 -10.29
N ARG A 406 -6.00 -0.25 -10.38
CA ARG A 406 -6.99 -0.44 -9.31
C ARG A 406 -7.19 -1.91 -9.04
N LEU A 407 -7.01 -2.34 -7.80
CA LEU A 407 -7.26 -3.72 -7.39
C LEU A 407 -8.05 -3.74 -6.09
N ALA A 408 -9.20 -4.41 -6.10
CA ALA A 408 -9.92 -4.80 -4.90
C ALA A 408 -9.79 -6.31 -4.70
N ASN A 409 -9.07 -6.74 -3.67
CA ASN A 409 -8.83 -8.14 -3.38
C ASN A 409 -9.63 -8.62 -2.16
N GLN A 410 -10.22 -9.80 -2.27
CA GLN A 410 -10.80 -10.53 -1.14
C GLN A 410 -9.68 -11.28 -0.42
N GLY A 411 -9.66 -11.22 0.92
CA GLY A 411 -8.66 -11.91 1.73
C GLY A 411 -7.29 -11.22 1.79
N ASP A 412 -6.25 -11.96 2.16
CA ASP A 412 -4.87 -11.46 2.21
C ASP A 412 -4.32 -11.29 0.77
N LEU A 413 -3.42 -10.32 0.56
CA LEU A 413 -2.75 -10.13 -0.72
C LEU A 413 -1.25 -9.87 -0.50
N ARG A 414 -0.40 -10.60 -1.23
CA ARG A 414 1.00 -10.22 -1.44
C ARG A 414 1.14 -9.46 -2.77
N LEU A 415 1.30 -8.15 -2.70
CA LEU A 415 1.53 -7.31 -3.87
C LEU A 415 3.03 -7.27 -4.20
N ASP A 416 3.49 -8.22 -5.01
CA ASP A 416 4.89 -8.33 -5.43
C ASP A 416 5.36 -7.10 -6.20
N GLY A 417 4.50 -6.61 -7.10
CA GLY A 417 4.79 -5.52 -7.98
C GLY A 417 3.53 -4.79 -8.42
N ALA A 418 3.56 -3.46 -8.36
CA ALA A 418 2.62 -2.60 -9.08
C ALA A 418 3.38 -1.45 -9.70
N THR A 419 3.33 -1.30 -11.02
CA THR A 419 4.04 -0.21 -11.72
C THR A 419 3.18 0.41 -12.80
N THR A 420 3.16 1.74 -12.84
CA THR A 420 2.54 2.55 -13.89
C THR A 420 3.55 3.55 -14.43
N ALA A 421 3.35 4.01 -15.67
CA ALA A 421 4.16 5.07 -16.25
C ALA A 421 3.68 6.48 -15.84
N ASP A 422 2.36 6.69 -15.73
CA ASP A 422 1.73 8.02 -15.56
C ASP A 422 0.34 7.97 -14.88
N GLY A 423 0.10 6.96 -14.04
CA GLY A 423 -1.19 6.76 -13.40
C GLY A 423 -1.08 6.36 -11.94
N GLY A 424 -2.04 6.77 -11.12
CA GLY A 424 -2.08 6.39 -9.72
C GLY A 424 -2.25 4.87 -9.50
N ILE A 425 -1.87 4.41 -8.32
CA ILE A 425 -2.05 3.01 -7.90
C ILE A 425 -2.97 3.00 -6.68
N ASP A 426 -4.09 2.29 -6.78
CA ASP A 426 -5.08 2.12 -5.72
C ASP A 426 -5.29 0.61 -5.48
N VAL A 427 -4.89 0.12 -4.31
CA VAL A 427 -5.05 -1.29 -3.95
C VAL A 427 -5.75 -1.39 -2.61
N ASN A 428 -6.87 -2.10 -2.59
CA ASN A 428 -7.63 -2.39 -1.39
C ASN A 428 -7.72 -3.90 -1.17
N THR A 429 -7.56 -4.36 0.07
CA THR A 429 -7.69 -5.79 0.41
C THR A 429 -8.46 -5.98 1.72
N VAL A 430 -9.31 -7.02 1.78
CA VAL A 430 -10.10 -7.35 2.99
C VAL A 430 -9.26 -8.02 4.09
N GLY A 431 -8.08 -8.54 3.74
CA GLY A 431 -7.11 -9.11 4.68
C GLY A 431 -5.91 -8.18 4.91
N ASN A 432 -4.74 -8.79 5.09
CA ASN A 432 -3.45 -8.11 5.14
C ASN A 432 -2.94 -7.81 3.72
N LEU A 433 -2.16 -6.74 3.60
CA LEU A 433 -1.47 -6.37 2.38
C LEU A 433 0.05 -6.43 2.61
N GLY A 434 0.72 -7.41 1.98
CA GLY A 434 2.17 -7.48 1.88
C GLY A 434 2.68 -6.67 0.70
N ILE A 435 3.71 -5.84 0.91
CA ILE A 435 4.25 -4.93 -0.10
C ILE A 435 5.65 -5.33 -0.55
N GLY A 436 5.75 -5.77 -1.81
CA GLY A 436 6.98 -5.92 -2.58
C GLY A 436 7.50 -4.59 -3.09
N ARG A 437 6.96 -4.12 -4.22
CA ARG A 437 7.37 -2.85 -4.84
C ARG A 437 6.20 -2.17 -5.56
N VAL A 438 5.93 -0.92 -5.19
CA VAL A 438 4.86 -0.09 -5.78
C VAL A 438 5.46 1.21 -6.32
N VAL A 439 5.26 1.51 -7.62
CA VAL A 439 5.83 2.69 -8.29
C VAL A 439 4.83 3.31 -9.25
N SER A 440 4.35 4.52 -8.95
CA SER A 440 3.27 5.19 -9.70
C SER A 440 3.74 6.18 -10.79
N GLY A 441 4.99 6.12 -11.25
CA GLY A 441 5.50 7.02 -12.31
C GLY A 441 5.53 8.53 -11.99
N GLY A 442 5.18 8.93 -10.75
CA GLY A 442 5.02 10.34 -10.35
C GLY A 442 3.60 10.70 -9.90
N ASP A 443 2.67 9.75 -9.89
CA ASP A 443 1.30 9.94 -9.39
C ASP A 443 1.12 9.45 -7.94
N ASP A 444 -0.12 9.44 -7.46
CA ASP A 444 -0.46 9.06 -6.10
C ASP A 444 -0.52 7.53 -5.92
N VAL A 445 -0.19 7.08 -4.71
CA VAL A 445 -0.36 5.69 -4.26
C VAL A 445 -1.33 5.67 -3.08
N THR A 446 -2.41 4.90 -3.19
CA THR A 446 -3.37 4.65 -2.12
C THR A 446 -3.42 3.15 -1.85
N LEU A 447 -3.10 2.75 -0.62
CA LEU A 447 -3.14 1.35 -0.20
C LEU A 447 -4.04 1.23 1.02
N ALA A 448 -4.98 0.30 0.95
CA ALA A 448 -5.92 0.01 2.02
C ALA A 448 -5.96 -1.48 2.34
N ALA A 449 -6.00 -1.80 3.63
CA ALA A 449 -6.16 -3.15 4.14
C ALA A 449 -7.09 -3.12 5.36
N ASP A 450 -8.08 -4.01 5.43
CA ASP A 450 -8.83 -4.20 6.68
C ASP A 450 -7.94 -4.88 7.75
N GLY A 451 -6.89 -5.61 7.33
CA GLY A 451 -5.80 -6.09 8.17
C GLY A 451 -4.64 -5.08 8.27
N ALA A 452 -3.41 -5.56 8.26
CA ALA A 452 -2.22 -4.70 8.29
C ALA A 452 -1.64 -4.47 6.89
N ILE A 453 -0.90 -3.37 6.72
CA ILE A 453 -0.02 -3.14 5.57
C ILE A 453 1.41 -3.37 6.02
N ARG A 454 2.09 -4.40 5.51
CA ARG A 454 3.46 -4.77 5.92
C ARG A 454 4.40 -4.87 4.74
N GLN A 455 5.69 -4.74 5.00
CA GLN A 455 6.70 -5.12 4.01
C GLN A 455 6.61 -6.63 3.73
N ASP A 456 6.70 -6.98 2.45
CA ASP A 456 6.95 -8.34 1.98
C ASP A 456 7.94 -8.29 0.82
N GLY A 457 9.16 -8.80 0.98
CA GLY A 457 10.24 -8.58 0.01
C GLY A 457 10.88 -7.20 0.17
N ALA A 458 10.86 -6.34 -0.86
CA ALA A 458 11.61 -5.07 -0.84
C ALA A 458 10.94 -3.96 -0.01
N GLY A 459 9.61 -3.98 0.15
CA GLY A 459 8.88 -2.98 0.93
C GLY A 459 8.99 -1.56 0.38
N GLU A 460 9.10 -1.36 -0.94
CA GLU A 460 9.29 -0.03 -1.53
C GLU A 460 7.97 0.56 -2.07
N ILE A 461 7.66 1.79 -1.69
CA ILE A 461 6.56 2.58 -2.24
C ILE A 461 7.10 3.91 -2.77
N VAL A 462 6.88 4.18 -4.05
CA VAL A 462 7.27 5.43 -4.72
C VAL A 462 6.05 6.06 -5.36
N GLY A 463 5.69 7.26 -4.90
CA GLY A 463 4.59 8.07 -5.43
C GLY A 463 4.62 9.48 -4.87
N THR A 464 3.86 10.41 -5.45
CA THR A 464 3.86 11.82 -5.01
C THR A 464 3.18 11.97 -3.66
N ASN A 465 1.90 11.60 -3.57
CA ASN A 465 1.19 11.44 -2.30
C ASN A 465 1.00 9.94 -2.01
N VAL A 466 1.44 9.50 -0.83
CA VAL A 466 1.25 8.12 -0.37
C VAL A 466 0.23 8.10 0.76
N THR A 467 -0.91 7.45 0.51
CA THR A 467 -1.97 7.23 1.50
C THR A 467 -2.01 5.76 1.91
N LEU A 468 -1.90 5.50 3.21
CA LEU A 468 -1.93 4.15 3.80
C LEU A 468 -3.05 4.06 4.83
N ARG A 469 -3.95 3.09 4.68
CA ARG A 469 -5.04 2.81 5.63
C ARG A 469 -5.03 1.34 6.03
N ALA A 470 -4.90 1.06 7.33
CA ALA A 470 -4.87 -0.30 7.86
C ALA A 470 -5.81 -0.47 9.06
N GLY A 471 -6.37 -1.66 9.25
CA GLY A 471 -7.02 -2.03 10.50
C GLY A 471 -6.03 -2.44 11.61
N GLU A 472 -4.92 -3.11 11.26
CA GLU A 472 -4.01 -3.76 12.22
C GLU A 472 -2.51 -3.39 12.10
N GLY A 473 -2.20 -2.15 11.73
CA GLY A 473 -0.84 -1.60 11.72
C GLY A 473 -0.31 -1.32 10.32
N ILE A 474 0.64 -0.39 10.22
CA ILE A 474 1.32 0.00 8.99
C ILE A 474 2.82 -0.08 9.18
N GLY A 475 3.48 -0.80 8.28
CA GLY A 475 4.94 -0.82 8.16
C GLY A 475 5.61 -2.03 8.81
N GLY A 476 6.73 -1.79 9.49
CA GLY A 476 7.58 -2.86 10.02
C GLY A 476 7.03 -3.54 11.28
N GLU A 477 7.55 -4.75 11.57
CA GLU A 477 7.24 -5.46 12.82
C GLU A 477 7.54 -4.58 14.05
N PRO A 478 6.66 -4.52 15.07
CA PRO A 478 6.78 -3.60 16.22
C PRO A 478 8.11 -3.62 16.99
N LYS A 479 8.95 -4.63 16.77
CA LYS A 479 10.22 -4.85 17.49
C LYS A 479 11.44 -4.90 16.58
N SER A 480 11.29 -4.70 15.26
CA SER A 480 12.46 -4.76 14.39
C SER A 480 13.36 -3.54 14.60
N THR A 481 14.65 -3.80 14.74
CA THR A 481 15.72 -2.78 14.74
C THR A 481 16.44 -2.73 13.39
N ASN A 482 16.05 -3.56 12.43
CA ASN A 482 16.64 -3.61 11.10
C ASN A 482 15.86 -2.68 10.17
N LEU A 483 16.52 -1.66 9.63
CA LEU A 483 15.91 -0.71 8.69
C LEU A 483 15.43 -1.37 7.39
N GLY A 484 15.96 -2.55 7.07
CA GLY A 484 15.53 -3.36 5.93
C GLY A 484 14.21 -4.11 6.17
N ASP A 485 13.65 -4.05 7.37
CA ASP A 485 12.34 -4.65 7.73
C ASP A 485 11.23 -3.58 7.82
N LEU A 486 11.52 -2.33 7.41
CA LEU A 486 10.57 -1.22 7.37
C LEU A 486 10.07 -0.96 5.95
N LEU A 487 8.78 -0.61 5.85
CA LEU A 487 8.22 -0.07 4.63
C LEU A 487 8.92 1.25 4.29
N THR A 488 9.60 1.28 3.13
CA THR A 488 10.41 2.39 2.65
C THR A 488 9.64 3.18 1.60
N LEU A 489 9.42 4.45 1.90
CA LEU A 489 8.66 5.38 1.08
C LEU A 489 9.62 6.38 0.40
N ARG A 490 9.24 6.78 -0.81
CA ARG A 490 9.71 7.99 -1.49
C ARG A 490 8.49 8.80 -1.87
N ALA A 491 8.07 9.67 -0.97
CA ALA A 491 6.90 10.51 -1.14
C ALA A 491 7.18 11.99 -0.87
N GLU A 492 6.45 12.89 -1.53
CA GLU A 492 6.40 14.30 -1.14
C GLU A 492 5.45 14.50 0.05
N ARG A 493 4.41 13.67 0.15
CA ARG A 493 3.41 13.69 1.23
C ARG A 493 3.02 12.30 1.71
N ILE A 494 2.89 12.12 3.02
CA ILE A 494 2.43 10.88 3.66
C ILE A 494 1.16 11.13 4.48
N ASP A 495 0.12 10.35 4.19
CA ASP A 495 -1.11 10.23 5.00
C ASP A 495 -1.25 8.77 5.48
N ALA A 496 -0.90 8.48 6.74
CA ALA A 496 -0.93 7.12 7.31
C ALA A 496 -1.92 7.01 8.49
N LEU A 497 -2.86 6.06 8.40
CA LEU A 497 -3.88 5.83 9.42
C LEU A 497 -4.01 4.33 9.73
N SER A 498 -3.84 3.98 10.99
CA SER A 498 -4.12 2.64 11.50
C SER A 498 -5.21 2.68 12.57
N ASP A 499 -6.22 1.81 12.48
CA ASP A 499 -7.26 1.74 13.51
C ASP A 499 -6.73 1.12 14.82
N ALA A 500 -5.85 0.12 14.70
CA ALA A 500 -5.07 -0.47 15.79
C ALA A 500 -3.64 -0.77 15.32
N GLY A 501 -2.71 -1.02 16.25
CA GLY A 501 -1.32 -1.37 15.92
C GLY A 501 -0.45 -0.18 15.49
N ASP A 502 0.86 -0.43 15.36
CA ASP A 502 1.84 0.64 15.14
C ASP A 502 1.83 1.21 13.71
N VAL A 503 2.27 2.46 13.55
CA VAL A 503 2.64 3.05 12.26
C VAL A 503 4.16 3.28 12.26
N ILE A 504 4.92 2.40 11.61
CA ILE A 504 6.39 2.44 11.57
C ILE A 504 6.91 2.53 10.14
N LEU A 505 7.42 3.70 9.75
CA LEU A 505 7.79 4.01 8.36
C LEU A 505 9.24 4.49 8.23
N ARG A 506 9.83 4.22 7.07
CA ARG A 506 11.06 4.83 6.61
C ARG A 506 10.75 5.67 5.37
N GLN A 507 11.22 6.90 5.32
CA GLN A 507 11.03 7.83 4.22
C GLN A 507 12.39 8.30 3.70
N GLN A 508 12.52 8.38 2.37
CA GLN A 508 13.72 8.86 1.69
C GLN A 508 13.46 10.15 0.92
N GLY A 509 14.23 11.17 1.24
CA GLY A 509 14.05 12.54 0.78
C GLY A 509 13.16 13.36 1.73
N PRO A 510 13.09 14.69 1.52
CA PRO A 510 12.24 15.57 2.30
C PRO A 510 10.76 15.18 2.14
N VAL A 511 9.96 15.42 3.18
CA VAL A 511 8.57 14.98 3.20
C VAL A 511 7.67 15.92 3.99
N PHE A 512 6.40 15.98 3.59
CA PHE A 512 5.33 16.45 4.46
C PHE A 512 4.54 15.25 5.01
N ILE A 513 4.70 14.97 6.30
CA ILE A 513 3.87 13.99 7.02
C ILE A 513 2.61 14.72 7.46
N SER A 514 1.58 14.69 6.62
CA SER A 514 0.36 15.42 6.90
C SER A 514 -0.47 14.79 8.00
N GLN A 515 -0.48 13.46 8.08
CA GLN A 515 -0.93 12.75 9.26
C GLN A 515 -0.25 11.40 9.43
N ALA A 516 -0.04 11.01 10.68
CA ALA A 516 0.36 9.67 11.07
C ALA A 516 -0.38 9.32 12.38
N ARG A 517 -1.39 8.47 12.27
CA ARG A 517 -2.33 8.22 13.38
C ARG A 517 -2.53 6.74 13.64
N THR A 518 -2.58 6.37 14.91
CA THR A 518 -2.91 5.02 15.37
C THR A 518 -3.91 5.07 16.52
N GLY A 519 -4.77 4.05 16.61
CA GLY A 519 -5.63 3.81 17.77
C GLY A 519 -4.83 3.53 19.04
N ASP A 520 -4.31 2.31 19.19
CA ASP A 520 -3.65 1.82 20.42
C ASP A 520 -2.12 1.62 20.28
N GLY A 521 -1.56 1.91 19.12
CA GLY A 521 -0.14 1.69 18.81
C GLY A 521 0.75 2.90 19.06
N ARG A 522 1.97 2.80 18.53
CA ARG A 522 3.00 3.84 18.46
C ARG A 522 3.12 4.41 17.05
N VAL A 523 3.67 5.61 16.94
CA VAL A 523 4.11 6.19 15.65
C VAL A 523 5.63 6.30 15.64
N GLY A 524 6.28 5.70 14.64
CA GLY A 524 7.72 5.75 14.43
C GLY A 524 8.04 6.12 12.99
N ILE A 525 8.66 7.26 12.74
CA ILE A 525 9.00 7.66 11.35
C ILE A 525 10.46 8.11 11.28
N LEU A 526 11.21 7.44 10.41
CA LEU A 526 12.58 7.79 10.07
C LEU A 526 12.62 8.48 8.71
N VAL A 527 13.16 9.69 8.64
CA VAL A 527 13.35 10.47 7.41
C VAL A 527 14.85 10.59 7.12
N GLU A 528 15.27 10.08 5.97
CA GLU A 528 16.64 10.11 5.47
C GLU A 528 16.76 11.13 4.33
N GLY A 529 17.79 11.97 4.31
CA GLY A 529 18.05 12.86 3.16
C GLY A 529 17.13 14.07 3.00
N GLY A 530 16.65 14.69 4.09
CA GLY A 530 15.94 15.97 4.06
C GLY A 530 15.19 16.32 5.34
N ASP A 531 14.46 17.43 5.30
CA ASP A 531 13.58 17.90 6.38
C ASP A 531 12.24 17.13 6.38
N ALA A 532 11.60 17.07 7.55
CA ALA A 532 10.24 16.57 7.69
C ALA A 532 9.31 17.68 8.21
N THR A 533 8.34 18.08 7.39
CA THR A 533 7.23 18.92 7.86
C THR A 533 6.18 18.04 8.52
N LEU A 534 5.73 18.42 9.71
CA LEU A 534 4.90 17.59 10.60
C LEU A 534 3.50 18.20 10.75
N GLY A 535 2.48 17.42 10.37
CA GLY A 535 1.07 17.73 10.60
C GLY A 535 0.48 17.02 11.82
N ASP A 536 -0.68 16.37 11.67
CA ASP A 536 -1.37 15.73 12.80
C ASP A 536 -0.82 14.32 13.08
N ILE A 537 -0.03 14.19 14.13
CA ILE A 537 0.63 12.95 14.52
C ILE A 537 0.07 12.52 15.87
N ASN A 538 -0.56 11.34 15.93
CA ASN A 538 -1.34 10.94 17.10
C ASN A 538 -1.20 9.44 17.39
N ALA A 539 -0.69 9.15 18.58
CA ALA A 539 -0.63 7.80 19.14
C ALA A 539 -1.19 7.79 20.56
N GLN A 540 -1.87 6.71 20.96
CA GLN A 540 -2.08 6.44 22.39
C GLN A 540 -0.80 5.98 23.08
N GLY A 541 0.11 5.34 22.33
CA GLY A 541 1.46 5.01 22.77
C GLY A 541 2.46 6.16 22.56
N ASP A 542 3.73 5.78 22.38
CA ASP A 542 4.82 6.71 22.14
C ASP A 542 4.87 7.18 20.68
N VAL A 543 5.40 8.38 20.47
CA VAL A 543 5.75 8.92 19.16
C VAL A 543 7.27 9.10 19.08
N ALA A 544 7.90 8.59 18.04
CA ALA A 544 9.32 8.76 17.75
C ALA A 544 9.51 9.24 16.30
N LEU A 545 10.04 10.45 16.13
CA LEU A 545 10.29 11.04 14.81
C LEU A 545 11.76 11.41 14.70
N MET A 546 12.37 11.06 13.56
CA MET A 546 13.77 11.35 13.29
C MET A 546 13.98 11.88 11.88
N ALA A 547 14.61 13.04 11.74
CA ALA A 547 15.18 13.54 10.49
C ALA A 547 16.72 13.42 10.58
N MET A 548 17.29 12.40 9.93
CA MET A 548 18.72 12.06 10.05
C MET A 548 19.64 13.14 9.45
N ASP A 549 19.18 13.81 8.40
CA ASP A 549 19.99 14.76 7.61
C ASP A 549 19.38 16.15 7.52
N GLY A 550 18.35 16.44 8.33
CA GLY A 550 17.58 17.68 8.25
C GLY A 550 16.88 18.04 9.57
N ALA A 551 15.94 18.97 9.48
CA ALA A 551 15.15 19.47 10.60
C ALA A 551 13.75 18.83 10.66
N LEU A 552 13.17 18.81 11.86
CA LEU A 552 11.74 18.56 12.07
C LEU A 552 11.02 19.91 12.14
N VAL A 553 10.06 20.17 11.24
CA VAL A 553 9.44 21.49 11.06
C VAL A 553 7.92 21.39 11.24
N ASP A 554 7.30 22.39 11.87
CA ASP A 554 5.84 22.48 12.03
C ASP A 554 5.17 22.80 10.69
N ASP A 555 3.97 22.28 10.44
CA ASP A 555 3.20 22.59 9.23
C ASP A 555 2.58 23.99 9.21
N ASN A 556 2.76 24.78 10.28
CA ASN A 556 2.14 26.08 10.54
C ASN A 556 0.59 26.02 10.63
N ASP A 557 0.00 24.85 10.86
CA ASP A 557 -1.42 24.70 11.13
C ASP A 557 -1.64 24.52 12.64
N ALA A 558 -2.17 25.54 13.31
CA ALA A 558 -2.42 25.49 14.76
C ALA A 558 -3.44 24.41 15.19
N SER A 559 -4.14 23.77 14.24
CA SER A 559 -5.06 22.67 14.53
C SER A 559 -4.37 21.31 14.66
N THR A 560 -3.18 21.15 14.08
CA THR A 560 -2.36 19.94 14.15
C THR A 560 -1.45 19.98 15.38
N ARG A 561 -0.93 18.82 15.78
CA ARG A 561 0.06 18.64 16.85
C ARG A 561 0.59 17.21 16.85
N ILE A 562 1.63 17.00 17.63
CA ILE A 562 2.15 15.67 17.96
C ILE A 562 1.61 15.25 19.33
N THR A 563 0.84 14.16 19.38
CA THR A 563 0.24 13.62 20.61
C THR A 563 0.74 12.20 20.88
N GLY A 564 1.21 11.94 22.11
CA GLY A 564 1.65 10.61 22.56
C GLY A 564 2.00 10.61 24.04
N ALA A 565 2.17 9.43 24.65
CA ALA A 565 2.58 9.33 26.05
C ALA A 565 4.00 9.91 26.24
N LYS A 566 4.97 9.36 25.51
CA LYS A 566 6.28 9.97 25.31
C LYS A 566 6.42 10.42 23.85
N VAL A 567 6.87 11.65 23.63
CA VAL A 567 7.19 12.17 22.29
C VAL A 567 8.70 12.40 22.22
N ALA A 568 9.36 11.63 21.35
CA ALA A 568 10.78 11.72 21.06
C ALA A 568 11.01 12.33 19.67
N LEU A 569 11.66 13.49 19.61
CA LEU A 569 11.95 14.23 18.38
C LEU A 569 13.46 14.35 18.21
N ASN A 570 13.97 13.90 17.06
CA ASN A 570 15.39 13.96 16.72
C ASN A 570 15.54 14.65 15.36
N GLY A 571 16.02 15.89 15.33
CA GLY A 571 16.31 16.60 14.09
C GLY A 571 17.79 16.96 14.05
N ARG A 572 18.54 16.55 13.03
CA ARG A 572 19.96 16.91 12.98
C ARG A 572 20.16 18.43 12.96
N ASP A 573 19.34 19.15 12.20
CA ASP A 573 19.51 20.58 11.91
C ASP A 573 18.44 21.46 12.60
N GLY A 574 17.62 20.88 13.49
CA GLY A 574 16.66 21.62 14.32
C GLY A 574 15.36 20.87 14.61
N ILE A 575 14.66 21.32 15.67
CA ILE A 575 13.29 20.92 15.99
C ILE A 575 12.47 22.20 16.13
N GLY A 576 11.54 22.41 15.20
CA GLY A 576 10.89 23.70 15.00
C GLY A 576 11.82 24.71 14.33
N THR A 577 11.32 25.93 14.21
CA THR A 577 12.07 27.09 13.68
C THR A 577 12.04 28.23 14.68
N ASP A 578 12.80 29.29 14.45
CA ASP A 578 12.79 30.47 15.33
C ASP A 578 11.40 31.14 15.43
N SER A 579 10.61 31.09 14.35
CA SER A 579 9.29 31.70 14.29
C SER A 579 8.15 30.75 14.67
N THR A 580 8.34 29.45 14.45
CA THR A 580 7.29 28.45 14.61
C THR A 580 7.78 27.29 15.46
N ALA A 581 7.17 27.11 16.62
CA ALA A 581 7.42 25.98 17.50
C ALA A 581 6.66 24.74 17.03
N ILE A 582 7.20 23.55 17.27
CA ILE A 582 6.42 22.30 17.15
C ILE A 582 5.36 22.27 18.23
N ASN A 583 4.11 22.04 17.85
CA ASN A 583 3.00 21.89 18.79
C ASN A 583 2.92 20.44 19.29
N THR A 584 2.97 20.23 20.62
CA THR A 584 2.93 18.91 21.24
C THR A 584 1.83 18.82 22.32
N LYS A 585 1.37 17.58 22.54
CA LYS A 585 0.57 17.16 23.68
C LYS A 585 1.13 15.85 24.22
N ALA A 586 1.99 15.91 25.24
CA ALA A 586 2.74 14.75 25.72
C ALA A 586 2.88 14.70 27.24
N ASP A 587 2.98 13.50 27.81
CA ASP A 587 3.35 13.37 29.24
C ASP A 587 4.86 13.64 29.43
N GLN A 588 5.67 13.23 28.46
CA GLN A 588 7.13 13.38 28.44
C GLN A 588 7.66 13.79 27.07
N LEU A 589 8.66 14.68 27.04
CA LEU A 589 9.39 15.06 25.84
C LEU A 589 10.85 14.63 25.92
N GLU A 590 11.34 14.05 24.83
CA GLU A 590 12.77 13.79 24.57
C GLU A 590 13.17 14.46 23.26
N LEU A 591 14.04 15.46 23.32
CA LEU A 591 14.36 16.32 22.19
C LEU A 591 15.87 16.32 21.94
N PHE A 592 16.30 16.06 20.71
CA PHE A 592 17.71 16.05 20.36
C PHE A 592 18.00 16.74 19.03
N VAL A 593 19.01 17.62 19.03
CA VAL A 593 19.56 18.23 17.82
C VAL A 593 21.09 18.27 17.87
N GLU A 594 21.73 18.09 16.72
CA GLU A 594 23.18 18.30 16.58
C GLU A 594 23.47 19.77 16.32
N ASN A 595 22.75 20.37 15.36
CA ASN A 595 22.84 21.77 14.99
C ASN A 595 21.44 22.38 14.99
N GLY A 596 21.37 23.70 15.18
CA GLY A 596 20.09 24.42 15.13
C GLY A 596 19.33 24.35 16.44
N ASN A 597 18.19 25.03 16.47
CA ASN A 597 17.44 25.29 17.70
C ASN A 597 16.40 24.20 17.98
N ILE A 598 16.07 24.03 19.26
CA ILE A 598 14.87 23.33 19.72
C ILE A 598 13.82 24.39 20.09
N ASN A 599 12.65 24.36 19.47
CA ASN A 599 11.53 25.25 19.76
C ASN A 599 10.21 24.45 19.82
N VAL A 600 9.67 24.24 21.02
CA VAL A 600 8.48 23.41 21.26
C VAL A 600 7.44 24.13 22.13
N LEU A 601 6.17 23.97 21.75
CA LEU A 601 5.00 24.44 22.47
C LEU A 601 4.13 23.26 22.92
N GLU A 602 4.07 23.06 24.23
CA GLU A 602 3.33 21.96 24.87
C GLU A 602 2.00 22.44 25.47
N GLN A 603 0.95 21.61 25.42
CA GLN A 603 -0.42 22.03 25.73
C GLN A 603 -0.82 21.90 27.20
N ASP A 604 -0.58 20.76 27.85
CA ASP A 604 -1.15 20.44 29.17
C ASP A 604 -0.14 20.20 30.29
N GLY A 605 1.16 20.33 30.01
CA GLY A 605 2.27 20.26 30.96
C GLY A 605 3.16 19.06 30.70
N LEU A 606 4.30 18.95 31.40
CA LEU A 606 5.24 17.84 31.28
C LEU A 606 5.57 17.25 32.64
N THR A 607 5.47 15.93 32.72
CA THR A 607 6.00 15.14 33.84
C THR A 607 7.50 14.89 33.72
N GLY A 608 8.08 15.12 32.53
CA GLY A 608 9.52 15.09 32.31
C GLY A 608 9.91 15.70 30.96
N LEU A 609 10.86 16.63 30.99
CA LEU A 609 11.53 17.19 29.83
C LEU A 609 13.00 16.76 29.82
N SER A 610 13.40 16.08 28.75
CA SER A 610 14.81 15.83 28.40
C SER A 610 15.10 16.49 27.05
N ALA A 611 16.08 17.40 26.97
CA ALA A 611 16.41 18.09 25.73
C ALA A 611 17.92 18.35 25.61
N SER A 612 18.52 18.06 24.45
CA SER A 612 19.94 18.33 24.20
C SER A 612 20.14 18.97 22.84
N ALA A 613 20.84 20.10 22.82
CA ALA A 613 21.31 20.76 21.62
C ALA A 613 22.84 20.87 21.67
N THR A 614 23.52 20.21 20.73
CA THR A 614 24.99 20.30 20.66
C THR A 614 25.40 21.73 20.26
N ASP A 615 24.79 22.28 19.20
CA ASP A 615 24.94 23.68 18.81
C ASP A 615 23.59 24.34 18.46
N GLY A 616 22.91 24.85 19.48
CA GLY A 616 21.76 25.75 19.33
C GLY A 616 21.09 26.08 20.65
N ASP A 617 20.11 26.98 20.59
CA ASP A 617 19.26 27.35 21.72
C ASP A 617 18.14 26.33 21.94
N ILE A 618 17.69 26.22 23.20
CA ILE A 618 16.53 25.40 23.58
C ILE A 618 15.42 26.31 24.10
N ARG A 619 14.24 26.23 23.50
CA ARG A 619 13.03 26.95 23.87
C ARG A 619 11.88 25.97 24.05
N VAL A 620 11.39 25.81 25.28
CA VAL A 620 10.22 24.96 25.57
C VAL A 620 9.22 25.74 26.42
N ARG A 621 7.96 25.72 26.01
CA ARG A 621 6.88 26.44 26.68
C ARG A 621 5.68 25.53 26.88
N THR A 622 5.18 25.41 28.12
CA THR A 622 3.89 24.79 28.42
C THR A 622 2.80 25.86 28.56
N LEU A 623 1.65 25.66 27.91
CA LEU A 623 0.50 26.57 27.99
C LEU A 623 -0.31 26.36 29.27
N ALA A 624 -0.46 25.10 29.68
CA ALA A 624 -1.05 24.70 30.93
C ALA A 624 -0.14 23.69 31.66
N GLY A 625 -0.53 23.32 32.88
CA GLY A 625 0.21 22.34 33.69
C GLY A 625 1.60 22.82 34.13
N ASP A 626 2.25 21.95 34.89
CA ASP A 626 3.63 22.15 35.36
C ASP A 626 4.63 21.68 34.29
N LEU A 627 5.86 22.19 34.35
CA LEU A 627 7.00 21.78 33.53
C LEU A 627 8.04 21.13 34.43
N THR A 628 8.07 19.80 34.48
CA THR A 628 9.09 19.05 35.22
C THR A 628 10.31 18.81 34.34
N VAL A 629 11.48 19.25 34.79
CA VAL A 629 12.73 19.25 34.01
C VAL A 629 13.62 18.09 34.46
N ASN A 630 13.88 17.13 33.59
CA ASN A 630 14.82 16.06 33.86
C ASN A 630 16.24 16.52 33.53
N GLU A 631 16.55 16.77 32.26
CA GLU A 631 17.90 17.12 31.81
C GLU A 631 17.82 17.96 30.54
N VAL A 632 18.32 19.21 30.58
CA VAL A 632 18.27 20.14 29.47
C VAL A 632 19.66 20.75 29.25
N GLU A 633 20.26 20.48 28.10
CA GLU A 633 21.65 20.84 27.81
C GLU A 633 21.79 21.63 26.50
N ALA A 634 22.27 22.88 26.60
CA ALA A 634 22.76 23.65 25.45
C ALA A 634 24.29 23.72 25.55
N LEU A 635 24.96 22.82 24.82
CA LEU A 635 26.36 22.46 25.10
C LEU A 635 27.40 23.45 24.56
N THR A 636 27.08 24.16 23.48
CA THR A 636 28.00 25.15 22.89
C THR A 636 27.93 26.49 23.63
N PRO A 637 29.08 27.08 24.04
CA PRO A 637 29.10 28.37 24.73
C PRO A 637 28.42 29.49 23.94
N GLY A 638 27.61 30.30 24.63
CA GLY A 638 26.81 31.38 24.03
C GLY A 638 25.34 31.02 23.79
N ASN A 639 25.01 29.73 23.74
CA ASN A 639 23.64 29.27 23.54
C ASN A 639 22.82 29.33 24.84
N ALA A 640 21.52 29.50 24.68
CA ALA A 640 20.56 29.77 25.74
C ALA A 640 19.55 28.63 25.93
N VAL A 641 19.14 28.42 27.17
CA VAL A 641 17.97 27.64 27.54
C VAL A 641 16.87 28.58 28.03
N VAL A 642 15.71 28.55 27.38
CA VAL A 642 14.53 29.37 27.72
C VAL A 642 13.35 28.44 28.00
N LEU A 643 12.95 28.34 29.27
CA LEU A 643 11.83 27.50 29.68
C LEU A 643 10.69 28.36 30.26
N SER A 644 9.46 28.08 29.84
CA SER A 644 8.29 28.80 30.33
C SER A 644 7.10 27.90 30.68
N ALA A 645 6.56 28.06 31.89
CA ALA A 645 5.32 27.42 32.33
C ALA A 645 4.22 28.48 32.54
N MET A 646 3.40 28.71 31.52
CA MET A 646 2.49 29.87 31.46
C MET A 646 1.38 29.85 32.51
N ALA A 647 0.97 28.67 32.99
CA ALA A 647 -0.06 28.52 34.02
C ALA A 647 0.38 27.67 35.23
N GLY A 648 1.61 27.16 35.22
CA GLY A 648 2.13 26.21 36.20
C GLY A 648 3.43 26.63 36.85
N THR A 649 4.08 25.62 37.42
CA THR A 649 5.41 25.69 38.03
C THR A 649 6.45 25.07 37.11
N ILE A 650 7.72 25.46 37.26
CA ILE A 650 8.86 24.71 36.71
C ILE A 650 9.42 23.88 37.87
N LEU A 651 9.58 22.56 37.72
CA LEU A 651 9.97 21.64 38.80
C LEU A 651 11.26 20.89 38.44
N ASP A 652 12.01 20.50 39.46
CA ASP A 652 13.11 19.52 39.34
C ASP A 652 12.53 18.11 39.14
N GLY A 653 13.07 17.38 38.17
CA GLY A 653 12.72 15.99 37.86
C GLY A 653 13.83 14.95 38.08
N ASN A 654 15.06 15.34 38.44
CA ASN A 654 16.21 14.43 38.52
C ASN A 654 16.99 14.48 39.85
N ALA A 655 16.42 15.10 40.89
CA ALA A 655 17.02 15.23 42.22
C ALA A 655 18.35 16.00 42.15
N GLU A 656 19.39 15.56 42.87
CA GLU A 656 20.66 16.29 42.98
C GLU A 656 21.54 16.24 41.70
N ALA A 657 20.99 16.01 40.52
CA ALA A 657 21.73 16.10 39.26
C ALA A 657 21.43 17.46 38.61
N ASN A 658 22.32 17.98 37.76
CA ASN A 658 22.01 19.22 37.06
C ASN A 658 20.78 18.98 36.16
N ASN A 659 19.70 19.72 36.39
CA ASN A 659 18.55 19.74 35.48
C ASN A 659 18.89 20.52 34.21
N ILE A 660 19.70 21.58 34.33
CA ILE A 660 19.99 22.49 33.21
C ILE A 660 21.47 22.85 33.12
N VAL A 661 22.06 22.71 31.94
CA VAL A 661 23.42 23.16 31.62
C VAL A 661 23.35 24.09 30.40
N ALA A 662 23.76 25.35 30.56
CA ALA A 662 23.73 26.36 29.48
C ALA A 662 24.64 27.55 29.80
N SER A 663 24.95 28.39 28.81
CA SER A 663 25.58 29.69 29.09
C SER A 663 24.58 30.68 29.67
N LEU A 664 23.42 30.81 29.02
CA LEU A 664 22.33 31.68 29.45
C LEU A 664 21.11 30.83 29.79
N LEU A 665 20.53 31.06 30.96
CA LEU A 665 19.28 30.45 31.38
C LEU A 665 18.20 31.51 31.65
N GLU A 666 17.07 31.38 30.95
CA GLU A 666 15.85 32.13 31.20
C GLU A 666 14.71 31.20 31.63
N LEU A 667 14.15 31.47 32.82
CA LEU A 667 13.03 30.74 33.39
C LEU A 667 11.87 31.68 33.69
N SER A 668 10.66 31.30 33.29
CA SER A 668 9.44 32.05 33.55
C SER A 668 8.28 31.14 33.90
N ALA A 669 7.79 31.19 35.14
CA ALA A 669 6.70 30.37 35.63
C ALA A 669 5.60 31.23 36.26
N ALA A 670 4.33 30.87 36.09
CA ALA A 670 3.22 31.61 36.71
C ALA A 670 3.09 31.36 38.22
N LYS A 671 3.44 30.14 38.68
CA LYS A 671 3.20 29.67 40.06
C LYS A 671 4.47 29.32 40.84
N GLY A 672 5.65 29.56 40.28
CA GLY A 672 6.94 29.37 40.94
C GLY A 672 7.93 28.51 40.17
N ILE A 673 9.21 28.68 40.50
CA ILE A 673 10.33 27.89 40.00
C ILE A 673 10.86 27.07 41.18
N ALA A 674 10.74 25.75 41.05
CA ALA A 674 11.11 24.71 41.99
C ALA A 674 10.49 24.87 43.39
N ARG A 675 11.02 24.12 44.37
CA ARG A 675 10.55 24.12 45.76
C ARG A 675 11.72 24.29 46.72
N ALA A 676 11.46 24.82 47.92
CA ALA A 676 12.51 24.94 48.94
C ALA A 676 13.12 23.59 49.35
N SER A 677 12.32 22.51 49.31
CA SER A 677 12.77 21.15 49.60
C SER A 677 13.50 20.48 48.45
N ASP A 678 13.40 21.05 47.25
CA ASP A 678 13.83 20.44 45.99
C ASP A 678 14.13 21.57 44.99
N PRO A 679 15.24 22.32 45.19
CA PRO A 679 15.62 23.43 44.33
C PRO A 679 16.06 22.93 42.95
N LEU A 680 15.89 23.75 41.91
CA LEU A 680 16.38 23.41 40.58
C LEU A 680 17.93 23.46 40.57
N ASP A 681 18.56 22.35 40.25
CA ASP A 681 20.01 22.24 40.11
C ASP A 681 20.43 22.68 38.69
N VAL A 682 21.32 23.67 38.60
CA VAL A 682 21.74 24.25 37.31
C VAL A 682 23.26 24.43 37.22
N GLY A 683 23.81 24.43 36.00
CA GLY A 683 25.19 24.80 35.71
C GLY A 683 25.22 25.89 34.65
N VAL A 684 25.18 27.16 35.08
CA VAL A 684 25.04 28.31 34.18
C VAL A 684 25.93 29.49 34.58
N SER A 685 26.25 30.36 33.62
CA SER A 685 27.02 31.59 33.87
C SER A 685 26.15 32.85 33.87
N SER A 686 24.94 32.78 33.31
CA SER A 686 23.98 33.89 33.31
C SER A 686 22.56 33.40 33.58
N LEU A 687 21.84 34.09 34.46
CA LEU A 687 20.50 33.70 34.90
C LEU A 687 19.49 34.86 34.85
N ARG A 688 18.32 34.53 34.31
CA ARG A 688 17.07 35.30 34.38
C ARG A 688 15.97 34.37 34.89
N ALA A 689 15.40 34.66 36.05
CA ALA A 689 14.32 33.85 36.63
C ALA A 689 13.16 34.70 37.14
N ASP A 690 11.94 34.32 36.76
CA ASP A 690 10.69 34.91 37.23
C ASP A 690 9.72 33.81 37.69
N GLY A 691 9.49 33.72 38.99
CA GLY A 691 8.55 32.77 39.61
C GLY A 691 7.09 33.21 39.57
N GLY A 692 6.77 34.37 38.99
CA GLY A 692 5.42 34.91 38.92
C GLY A 692 4.83 35.10 40.31
N SER A 693 3.71 34.44 40.61
CA SER A 693 3.09 34.48 41.94
C SER A 693 3.80 33.58 42.99
N GLY A 694 4.66 32.67 42.56
CA GLY A 694 5.40 31.75 43.42
C GLY A 694 6.83 32.20 43.72
N GLY A 695 7.58 31.31 44.41
CA GLY A 695 9.00 31.53 44.73
C GLY A 695 9.95 31.09 43.61
N VAL A 696 11.25 31.32 43.81
CA VAL A 696 12.34 30.85 42.95
C VAL A 696 13.38 30.15 43.82
N TYR A 697 13.63 28.86 43.59
CA TYR A 697 14.60 28.06 44.35
C TYR A 697 15.61 27.44 43.39
N ILE A 698 16.85 27.93 43.38
CA ILE A 698 17.88 27.51 42.42
C ILE A 698 19.20 27.23 43.14
N ASN A 699 19.86 26.15 42.75
CA ASN A 699 21.22 25.80 43.15
C ASN A 699 22.12 25.76 41.91
N ASN A 700 22.89 26.82 41.70
CA ASN A 700 23.91 26.87 40.67
C ASN A 700 25.18 26.15 41.13
N ARG A 701 25.51 25.07 40.44
CA ARG A 701 26.65 24.19 40.75
C ARG A 701 27.89 24.55 39.95
N GLY A 702 27.78 25.49 39.01
CA GLY A 702 28.91 26.10 38.33
C GLY A 702 29.85 26.80 39.30
N THR A 703 31.17 26.66 39.08
CA THR A 703 32.22 27.33 39.86
C THR A 703 32.63 28.67 39.27
N ASP A 704 32.27 28.94 38.02
CA ASP A 704 32.49 30.23 37.37
C ASP A 704 31.53 31.30 37.94
N PRO A 705 31.84 32.60 37.77
CA PRO A 705 30.95 33.67 38.19
C PRO A 705 29.55 33.54 37.57
N LEU A 706 28.52 33.67 38.41
CA LEU A 706 27.13 33.71 38.01
C LEU A 706 26.63 35.16 37.96
N THR A 707 26.26 35.64 36.77
CA THR A 707 25.64 36.96 36.59
C THR A 707 24.11 36.86 36.55
N ILE A 708 23.44 37.68 37.36
CA ILE A 708 21.98 37.74 37.45
C ILE A 708 21.44 38.95 36.67
N PHE A 709 20.67 38.68 35.62
CA PHE A 709 19.99 39.70 34.81
C PHE A 709 18.53 39.94 35.21
N LYS A 710 17.94 39.02 35.99
CA LYS A 710 16.67 39.20 36.70
C LYS A 710 16.48 38.04 37.66
N LEU A 711 16.01 38.33 38.87
CA LEU A 711 15.60 37.31 39.83
C LEU A 711 14.41 37.82 40.64
N ALA A 712 13.22 37.32 40.32
CA ALA A 712 11.97 37.82 40.89
C ALA A 712 10.99 36.68 41.22
N GLY A 713 10.22 36.84 42.29
CA GLY A 713 9.09 35.96 42.61
C GLY A 713 8.11 36.62 43.58
N GLY A 714 6.84 36.23 43.53
CA GLY A 714 5.84 36.61 44.53
C GLY A 714 6.04 35.88 45.87
N GLY A 715 6.71 34.73 45.85
CA GLY A 715 7.18 33.97 47.01
C GLY A 715 8.66 34.19 47.31
N ASN A 716 9.25 33.29 48.11
CA ASN A 716 10.66 33.40 48.48
C ASN A 716 11.58 33.15 47.29
N VAL A 717 12.68 33.90 47.23
CA VAL A 717 13.81 33.69 46.34
C VAL A 717 14.95 33.10 47.16
N ASP A 718 15.36 31.87 46.86
CA ASP A 718 16.58 31.24 47.39
C ASP A 718 17.49 30.86 46.23
N LEU A 719 18.67 31.48 46.16
CA LEU A 719 19.70 31.20 45.17
C LEU A 719 20.99 30.85 45.89
N LYS A 720 21.55 29.68 45.55
CA LYS A 720 22.89 29.26 45.95
C LYS A 720 23.77 29.15 44.71
N THR A 721 25.02 29.60 44.78
CA THR A 721 26.02 29.38 43.74
C THR A 721 27.34 28.87 44.32
N SER A 722 28.02 27.98 43.59
CA SER A 722 29.33 27.42 43.96
C SER A 722 30.51 28.30 43.53
N GLY A 723 30.26 29.32 42.71
CA GLY A 723 31.23 30.36 42.33
C GLY A 723 30.92 31.72 42.98
N ASP A 724 31.34 32.78 42.30
CA ASP A 724 30.98 34.16 42.62
C ASP A 724 29.54 34.47 42.17
N LEU A 725 28.90 35.45 42.80
CA LEU A 725 27.56 35.92 42.48
C LEU A 725 27.57 37.42 42.16
N ASP A 726 27.23 37.78 40.92
CA ASP A 726 27.09 39.17 40.48
C ASP A 726 25.63 39.52 40.19
N LEU A 727 25.06 40.40 41.00
CA LEU A 727 23.68 40.87 40.89
C LEU A 727 23.63 42.16 40.08
N SER A 728 23.58 42.06 38.76
CA SER A 728 23.57 43.23 37.88
C SER A 728 22.25 44.02 37.88
N THR A 729 21.19 43.47 38.46
CA THR A 729 19.81 44.00 38.42
C THR A 729 19.08 43.79 39.75
N THR A 730 17.90 44.40 39.88
CA THR A 730 17.07 44.27 41.08
C THR A 730 16.61 42.84 41.32
N VAL A 731 16.76 42.36 42.55
CA VAL A 731 16.21 41.10 43.05
C VAL A 731 14.96 41.38 43.87
N SER A 732 13.89 40.60 43.68
CA SER A 732 12.64 40.78 44.44
C SER A 732 11.99 39.47 44.87
N GLY A 733 11.48 39.41 46.10
CA GLY A 733 10.85 38.21 46.66
C GLY A 733 10.08 38.46 47.95
N SER A 734 9.21 37.54 48.36
CA SER A 734 8.63 37.63 49.71
C SER A 734 9.70 37.50 50.78
N GLY A 735 10.72 36.67 50.56
CA GLY A 735 11.97 36.62 51.30
C GLY A 735 13.10 36.38 50.31
N VAL A 736 14.27 36.95 50.52
CA VAL A 736 15.43 36.81 49.63
C VAL A 736 16.57 36.14 50.39
N SER A 737 17.13 35.07 49.85
CA SER A 737 18.28 34.32 50.37
C SER A 737 19.26 34.10 49.23
N LEU A 738 20.44 34.72 49.31
CA LEU A 738 21.48 34.67 48.29
C LEU A 738 22.77 34.15 48.93
N ARG A 739 23.30 33.04 48.43
CA ARG A 739 24.50 32.40 48.97
C ARG A 739 25.52 32.11 47.88
N ALA A 740 26.74 32.61 48.05
CA ALA A 740 27.87 32.29 47.17
C ALA A 740 29.00 31.60 47.94
N ALA A 741 29.63 30.60 47.31
CA ALA A 741 30.87 30.03 47.84
C ALA A 741 32.10 30.91 47.54
N GLY A 742 31.98 31.89 46.65
CA GLY A 742 32.95 32.96 46.42
C GLY A 742 32.45 34.32 46.92
N ASP A 743 32.69 35.36 46.12
CA ASP A 743 32.29 36.74 46.39
C ASP A 743 30.82 36.98 46.01
N VAL A 744 30.16 37.93 46.67
CA VAL A 744 28.86 38.48 46.27
C VAL A 744 29.01 39.96 45.92
N VAL A 745 28.69 40.32 44.68
CA VAL A 745 28.61 41.71 44.24
C VAL A 745 27.15 42.08 44.01
N GLN A 746 26.64 43.00 44.80
CA GLN A 746 25.31 43.56 44.65
C GLN A 746 25.38 44.85 43.83
N GLY A 747 25.16 44.72 42.52
CA GLY A 747 25.08 45.84 41.57
C GLY A 747 23.66 46.44 41.41
N GLY A 748 22.62 45.73 41.84
CA GLY A 748 21.23 46.18 41.81
C GLY A 748 20.50 46.00 43.15
N ASP A 749 19.34 46.63 43.29
CA ASP A 749 18.60 46.68 44.56
C ASP A 749 18.09 45.30 44.99
N ILE A 750 17.89 45.09 46.29
CA ILE A 750 17.21 43.90 46.81
C ILE A 750 15.95 44.33 47.54
N ASN A 751 14.79 43.93 47.03
CA ASN A 751 13.49 44.30 47.59
C ASN A 751 12.77 43.07 48.13
N SER A 752 12.43 43.09 49.43
CA SER A 752 11.74 41.99 50.08
C SER A 752 10.54 42.45 50.92
N SER A 753 9.43 41.70 50.85
CA SER A 753 8.29 41.92 51.75
C SER A 753 8.41 41.19 53.09
N SER A 754 9.51 40.47 53.34
CA SER A 754 9.81 39.79 54.60
C SER A 754 11.28 39.98 54.97
N TYR A 755 12.19 39.09 54.59
CA TYR A 755 13.58 39.12 55.05
C TYR A 755 14.56 39.09 53.87
N VAL A 756 15.79 39.55 54.12
CA VAL A 756 16.92 39.44 53.19
C VAL A 756 18.08 38.75 53.90
N ASN A 757 18.65 37.72 53.30
CA ASN A 757 19.89 37.08 53.72
C ASN A 757 20.85 37.06 52.54
N VAL A 758 22.00 37.70 52.66
CA VAL A 758 23.06 37.69 51.65
C VAL A 758 24.33 37.17 52.31
N SER A 759 24.93 36.11 51.76
CA SER A 759 26.17 35.57 52.30
C SER A 759 27.15 35.13 51.22
N GLY A 760 28.41 35.53 51.36
CA GLY A 760 29.54 35.04 50.57
C GLY A 760 30.63 34.48 51.49
N LEU A 761 31.32 33.41 51.08
CA LEU A 761 32.53 32.97 51.80
C LEU A 761 33.74 33.87 51.49
N GLY A 762 33.68 34.66 50.42
CA GLY A 762 34.61 35.75 50.13
C GLY A 762 34.08 37.11 50.59
N ASP A 763 34.28 38.13 49.77
CA ASP A 763 33.80 39.50 49.99
C ASP A 763 32.30 39.60 49.67
N VAL A 764 31.57 40.47 50.39
CA VAL A 764 30.20 40.86 50.03
C VAL A 764 30.18 42.36 49.84
N THR A 765 29.92 42.81 48.61
CA THR A 765 30.06 44.22 48.21
C THR A 765 28.78 44.75 47.59
N MET A 766 28.17 45.75 48.23
CA MET A 766 27.16 46.62 47.62
C MET A 766 27.83 47.69 46.76
N ALA A 767 27.38 47.87 45.52
CA ALA A 767 27.81 48.97 44.68
C ALA A 767 27.27 50.32 45.21
N PRO A 768 27.96 51.46 44.93
CA PRO A 768 27.46 52.77 45.34
C PRO A 768 26.08 53.08 44.75
N GLY A 769 25.17 53.61 45.57
CA GLY A 769 23.82 53.99 45.15
C GLY A 769 22.79 52.86 45.13
N VAL A 770 23.18 51.63 45.47
CA VAL A 770 22.30 50.47 45.56
C VAL A 770 21.70 50.32 46.96
N GLN A 771 20.46 49.87 47.04
CA GLN A 771 19.74 49.69 48.31
C GLN A 771 19.21 48.27 48.53
N THR A 772 19.01 47.95 49.81
CA THR A 772 18.32 46.72 50.23
C THR A 772 17.15 47.08 51.14
N GLU A 773 15.94 46.72 50.75
CA GLU A 773 14.70 46.96 51.50
C GLU A 773 14.07 45.64 51.94
N ALA A 774 13.72 45.51 53.23
CA ALA A 774 12.99 44.36 53.76
C ALA A 774 11.98 44.76 54.84
N MET A 775 10.84 44.08 54.99
CA MET A 775 9.90 44.42 56.08
C MET A 775 10.41 43.97 57.47
N THR A 776 11.21 42.90 57.52
CA THR A 776 11.73 42.26 58.73
C THR A 776 13.26 42.24 58.70
N ASN A 777 13.90 41.09 58.90
CA ASN A 777 15.33 41.03 59.12
C ASN A 777 16.13 41.11 57.82
N VAL A 778 17.24 41.85 57.86
CA VAL A 778 18.28 41.87 56.83
C VAL A 778 19.57 41.34 57.42
N ASN A 779 20.18 40.34 56.80
CA ASN A 779 21.45 39.77 57.23
C ASN A 779 22.44 39.77 56.06
N TYR A 780 23.59 40.41 56.25
CA TYR A 780 24.72 40.32 55.33
C TYR A 780 25.88 39.63 56.03
N ARG A 781 26.47 38.63 55.38
CA ARG A 781 27.60 37.86 55.92
C ARG A 781 28.71 37.72 54.89
N ALA A 782 29.88 38.28 55.18
CA ALA A 782 31.09 38.09 54.39
C ALA A 782 32.11 37.22 55.13
N GLY A 783 32.79 36.30 54.43
CA GLY A 783 34.00 35.67 54.96
C GLY A 783 35.22 36.59 54.91
N GLY A 784 35.23 37.55 53.97
CA GLY A 784 36.22 38.60 53.82
C GLY A 784 35.72 39.98 54.26
N THR A 785 35.75 40.95 53.34
CA THR A 785 35.29 42.34 53.54
C THR A 785 33.81 42.45 53.24
N LEU A 786 33.05 43.03 54.17
CA LEU A 786 31.67 43.45 53.97
C LEU A 786 31.63 44.95 53.61
N THR A 787 31.25 45.25 52.37
CA THR A 787 30.99 46.62 51.92
C THR A 787 29.49 46.84 51.75
N VAL A 788 28.91 47.81 52.46
CA VAL A 788 27.46 48.13 52.39
C VAL A 788 27.21 49.57 51.98
N ASN A 789 26.06 49.80 51.34
CA ASN A 789 25.53 51.12 50.99
C ASN A 789 24.26 51.42 51.82
N GLU A 790 23.07 51.29 51.25
CA GLU A 790 21.79 51.61 51.91
C GLU A 790 21.00 50.34 52.26
N ILE A 791 20.59 50.20 53.52
CA ILE A 791 19.79 49.07 54.01
C ILE A 791 18.66 49.60 54.89
N THR A 792 17.43 49.29 54.50
CA THR A 792 16.22 49.76 55.17
C THR A 792 15.32 48.59 55.58
N THR A 793 14.82 48.65 56.80
CA THR A 793 13.76 47.79 57.31
C THR A 793 12.56 48.61 57.81
N ALA A 794 11.43 47.98 58.14
CA ALA A 794 10.21 48.70 58.57
C ALA A 794 10.48 49.70 59.74
N GLU A 795 9.82 50.86 59.72
CA GLU A 795 10.08 51.96 60.65
C GLU A 795 9.60 51.69 62.10
N GLY A 796 10.50 51.79 63.09
CA GLY A 796 10.19 51.75 64.53
C GLY A 796 11.01 50.75 65.34
N LEU A 797 10.83 50.71 66.67
CA LEU A 797 11.47 49.71 67.56
C LEU A 797 10.88 48.30 67.37
N ASP A 798 9.67 48.19 66.82
CA ASP A 798 9.09 46.94 66.31
C ASP A 798 9.58 46.61 64.88
N GLY A 799 10.49 47.43 64.34
CA GLY A 799 11.09 47.29 63.02
C GLY A 799 12.06 46.11 62.93
N GLY A 800 12.45 45.77 61.71
CA GLY A 800 13.33 44.63 61.42
C GLY A 800 14.75 44.77 61.98
N ARG A 801 15.43 43.63 62.16
CA ARG A 801 16.85 43.59 62.55
C ARG A 801 17.76 43.57 61.33
N ILE A 802 18.70 44.51 61.25
CA ILE A 802 19.86 44.49 60.35
C ILE A 802 21.03 43.82 61.07
N THR A 803 21.59 42.76 60.51
CA THR A 803 22.80 42.06 61.00
C THR A 803 23.87 42.09 59.94
N LEU A 804 25.05 42.60 60.28
CA LEU A 804 26.19 42.77 59.38
C LEU A 804 27.38 41.99 59.97
N GLU A 805 27.65 40.82 59.41
CA GLU A 805 28.73 39.92 59.81
C GLU A 805 29.87 39.95 58.78
N GLY A 806 31.11 40.12 59.22
CA GLY A 806 32.25 40.20 58.30
C GLY A 806 33.61 40.15 58.95
N GLY A 807 34.65 39.87 58.16
CA GLY A 807 36.04 40.01 58.59
C GLY A 807 36.41 41.50 58.79
N ALA A 808 36.34 42.25 57.69
CA ALA A 808 36.49 43.71 57.66
C ALA A 808 35.17 44.38 57.25
N PHE A 809 34.96 45.63 57.64
CA PHE A 809 33.77 46.40 57.27
C PHE A 809 34.13 47.71 56.56
N LYS A 810 33.41 48.02 55.48
CA LYS A 810 33.50 49.26 54.74
C LYS A 810 32.09 49.77 54.43
N SER A 811 31.89 51.08 54.51
CA SER A 811 30.72 51.72 53.90
C SER A 811 31.14 52.54 52.69
N ASN A 812 30.29 52.54 51.67
CA ASN A 812 30.37 53.45 50.53
C ASN A 812 29.15 54.39 50.45
N ALA A 813 28.39 54.54 51.54
CA ALA A 813 27.27 55.45 51.65
C ALA A 813 27.66 56.92 51.42
N GLY A 814 26.89 57.62 50.58
CA GLY A 814 27.11 59.03 50.23
C GLY A 814 26.57 60.03 51.25
N SER A 815 25.70 59.59 52.15
CA SER A 815 25.01 60.41 53.16
C SER A 815 24.85 59.65 54.46
N SER A 816 24.65 60.38 55.57
CA SER A 816 24.34 59.77 56.85
C SER A 816 22.97 59.09 56.84
N GLY A 817 22.77 58.07 57.67
CA GLY A 817 21.47 57.41 57.80
C GLY A 817 21.19 56.27 56.82
N SER A 818 22.22 55.80 56.12
CA SER A 818 22.13 54.71 55.15
C SER A 818 21.66 53.36 55.72
N LEU A 819 21.71 53.15 57.04
CA LEU A 819 21.22 51.96 57.71
C LEU A 819 20.03 52.35 58.60
N ASN A 820 18.84 51.87 58.24
CA ASN A 820 17.59 52.20 58.91
C ASN A 820 16.84 50.92 59.33
N GLY A 821 16.77 50.64 60.64
CA GLY A 821 16.01 49.51 61.15
C GLY A 821 15.78 49.56 62.66
N GLY A 822 14.95 48.67 63.19
CA GLY A 822 14.65 48.63 64.63
C GLY A 822 15.87 48.24 65.47
N GLU A 823 16.67 47.29 64.97
CA GLU A 823 17.93 46.86 65.57
C GLU A 823 19.01 46.71 64.49
N ILE A 824 20.21 47.23 64.75
CA ILE A 824 21.36 47.17 63.86
C ILE A 824 22.52 46.54 64.64
N ARG A 825 22.98 45.39 64.17
CA ARG A 825 24.01 44.58 64.81
C ARG A 825 25.20 44.38 63.88
N PHE A 826 26.38 44.73 64.37
CA PHE A 826 27.65 44.51 63.69
C PHE A 826 28.41 43.38 64.40
N ASP A 827 28.67 42.29 63.69
CA ASP A 827 29.48 41.16 64.17
C ASP A 827 30.76 41.09 63.31
N LEU A 828 31.79 41.85 63.71
CA LEU A 828 32.99 42.11 62.90
C LEU A 828 34.26 41.58 63.57
N ALA A 829 35.13 40.91 62.80
CA ALA A 829 36.42 40.46 63.31
C ALA A 829 37.43 41.61 63.50
N ASP A 830 37.41 42.61 62.60
CA ASP A 830 38.19 43.85 62.71
C ASP A 830 37.24 45.07 62.83
N SER A 831 37.29 45.74 63.99
CA SER A 831 36.39 46.86 64.32
C SER A 831 36.99 48.25 64.06
N GLN A 832 38.14 48.36 63.38
CA GLN A 832 38.90 49.62 63.29
C GLN A 832 38.35 50.67 62.29
N TRP A 833 37.27 50.39 61.55
CA TRP A 833 36.84 51.22 60.41
C TRP A 833 35.36 51.62 60.38
N ALA A 834 34.64 51.54 61.49
CA ALA A 834 33.21 51.85 61.48
C ALA A 834 32.90 53.20 62.14
N ASP A 835 32.71 54.24 61.33
CA ASP A 835 31.91 55.43 61.73
C ASP A 835 30.42 55.00 61.79
N VAL A 836 30.12 54.05 62.69
CA VAL A 836 28.79 53.43 62.84
C VAL A 836 27.72 54.49 63.02
N GLU A 837 28.04 55.55 63.75
CA GLU A 837 27.14 56.67 64.01
C GLU A 837 26.75 57.41 62.72
N TYR A 838 27.70 57.65 61.82
CA TYR A 838 27.40 58.30 60.53
C TYR A 838 26.46 57.44 59.66
N LEU A 839 26.56 56.12 59.75
CA LEU A 839 25.82 55.19 58.90
C LEU A 839 24.38 54.97 59.33
N VAL A 840 24.03 55.20 60.59
CA VAL A 840 22.70 54.91 61.14
C VAL A 840 21.84 56.17 61.12
N ASP A 841 20.53 56.06 60.82
CA ASP A 841 19.63 57.23 60.87
C ASP A 841 19.34 57.61 62.33
N ILE A 842 20.15 58.53 62.84
CA ILE A 842 20.05 59.03 64.21
C ILE A 842 19.03 60.17 64.34
N VAL A 843 18.56 60.75 63.23
CA VAL A 843 17.73 61.97 63.26
C VAL A 843 16.33 61.67 63.83
N GLY A 844 15.88 60.41 63.77
CA GLY A 844 14.64 59.93 64.39
C GLY A 844 14.79 59.19 65.73
N ASN A 845 16.02 58.82 66.14
CA ASN A 845 16.37 58.25 67.44
C ASN A 845 15.61 56.95 67.85
N LYS A 846 15.36 56.01 66.92
CA LYS A 846 14.55 54.78 67.16
C LYS A 846 15.29 53.44 67.02
N SER A 847 16.52 53.40 66.53
CA SER A 847 17.27 52.15 66.28
C SER A 847 18.15 51.74 67.46
N ARG A 848 18.16 50.45 67.85
CA ARG A 848 19.16 49.89 68.76
C ARG A 848 20.41 49.49 67.98
N VAL A 849 21.58 49.97 68.37
CA VAL A 849 22.85 49.66 67.69
C VAL A 849 23.76 48.84 68.59
N SER A 850 24.29 47.73 68.11
CA SER A 850 25.25 46.89 68.84
C SER A 850 26.43 46.46 67.96
N MET A 851 27.61 46.32 68.58
CA MET A 851 28.82 45.81 67.94
C MET A 851 29.45 44.71 68.78
N ASN A 852 29.63 43.52 68.20
CA ASN A 852 30.23 42.34 68.83
C ASN A 852 29.62 42.03 70.21
N GLY A 853 28.29 42.10 70.29
CA GLY A 853 27.53 41.86 71.52
C GLY A 853 27.57 43.00 72.54
N ARG A 854 28.12 44.18 72.21
CA ARG A 854 28.07 45.39 73.04
C ARG A 854 27.13 46.42 72.43
N THR A 855 26.17 46.87 73.21
CA THR A 855 25.24 47.93 72.79
C THR A 855 25.95 49.30 72.77
N LEU A 856 25.89 49.98 71.64
CA LEU A 856 26.58 51.26 71.37
C LEU A 856 25.64 52.48 71.45
N GLY A 857 24.33 52.31 71.21
CA GLY A 857 23.35 53.40 71.23
C GLY A 857 21.90 52.92 71.08
N GLY A 858 20.94 53.70 71.57
CA GLY A 858 19.50 53.39 71.55
C GLY A 858 18.64 54.39 72.35
N LYS A 859 17.31 54.32 72.22
CA LYS A 859 16.37 55.25 72.89
C LYS A 859 16.05 54.80 74.33
N ILE A 860 16.58 55.54 75.32
CA ILE A 860 16.42 55.26 76.77
C ILE A 860 14.96 55.13 77.23
N THR A 861 14.02 55.84 76.60
CA THR A 861 12.62 55.90 77.06
C THR A 861 11.74 54.74 76.61
N GLU A 862 12.17 53.93 75.64
CA GLU A 862 11.35 52.89 75.01
C GLU A 862 12.02 51.51 74.92
N ASP A 863 13.30 51.38 75.31
CA ASP A 863 14.05 50.12 75.27
C ASP A 863 14.54 49.68 76.66
N SER A 864 13.85 48.71 77.27
CA SER A 864 14.23 48.14 78.57
C SER A 864 15.51 47.29 78.53
N GLU A 865 15.90 46.74 77.37
CA GLU A 865 17.15 45.99 77.20
C GLU A 865 18.35 46.93 77.08
N PHE A 866 18.22 48.06 76.37
CA PHE A 866 19.25 49.11 76.37
C PHE A 866 19.57 49.59 77.79
N VAL A 867 18.54 49.82 78.61
CA VAL A 867 18.68 50.21 80.02
C VAL A 867 19.26 49.07 80.88
N ALA A 868 18.92 47.80 80.59
CA ALA A 868 19.49 46.64 81.26
C ALA A 868 20.97 46.43 80.92
N ASP A 869 21.39 46.66 79.69
CA ASP A 869 22.79 46.62 79.25
C ASP A 869 23.61 47.76 79.86
N LEU A 870 23.04 48.96 79.95
CA LEU A 870 23.68 50.12 80.58
C LEU A 870 23.89 49.91 82.09
N THR A 871 23.04 49.09 82.73
CA THR A 871 23.06 48.82 84.19
C THR A 871 23.75 47.50 84.59
N SER A 872 24.10 46.62 83.64
CA SER A 872 24.74 45.32 83.88
C SER A 872 26.26 45.28 83.66
N LEU A 873 26.91 46.44 83.51
CA LEU A 873 28.35 46.58 83.33
C LEU A 873 29.18 45.89 84.46
N PRO A 874 30.20 45.06 84.17
CA PRO A 874 30.94 44.29 85.18
C PRO A 874 31.88 45.08 86.11
N GLN A 875 31.84 46.42 86.12
CA GLN A 875 32.65 47.26 87.01
C GLN A 875 31.83 48.49 87.45
N PRO A 876 31.85 48.89 88.74
CA PRO A 876 31.16 50.09 89.19
C PRO A 876 31.85 51.32 88.60
N PHE A 877 31.16 52.05 87.73
CA PHE A 877 31.54 53.41 87.36
C PHE A 877 30.65 54.37 88.17
N GLU A 878 31.26 55.27 88.95
CA GLU A 878 30.54 56.39 89.57
C GLU A 878 30.10 57.35 88.46
N LEU A 879 28.78 57.43 88.23
CA LEU A 879 28.18 58.41 87.34
C LEU A 879 28.15 59.78 88.05
N ILE A 880 29.20 60.60 87.87
CA ILE A 880 29.15 62.02 88.24
C ILE A 880 28.36 62.76 87.16
N LEU A 881 27.06 62.99 87.40
CA LEU A 881 26.23 63.87 86.60
C LEU A 881 26.50 65.33 86.98
N ASP A 882 27.25 66.06 86.14
CA ASP A 882 27.29 67.51 86.17
C ASP A 882 26.22 68.06 85.20
N TRP A 883 25.22 68.76 85.72
CA TRP A 883 23.94 69.03 85.03
C TRP A 883 24.02 70.10 83.93
N ASN A 884 25.20 70.67 83.67
CA ASN A 884 25.42 71.73 82.69
C ASN A 884 26.58 71.45 81.71
N ARG A 885 27.11 70.23 81.67
CA ARG A 885 28.15 69.80 80.72
C ARG A 885 27.87 68.37 80.21
N PRO A 886 28.27 68.01 78.98
CA PRO A 886 28.14 66.64 78.48
C PRO A 886 28.82 65.67 79.46
N SER A 887 28.15 64.56 79.76
CA SER A 887 28.80 63.50 80.55
C SER A 887 29.96 62.88 79.76
N ALA A 888 30.94 62.27 80.41
CA ALA A 888 32.03 61.53 79.74
C ALA A 888 31.54 60.34 78.88
N LEU A 889 30.24 60.07 78.94
CA LEU A 889 29.49 59.08 78.17
C LEU A 889 28.50 59.80 77.23
N GLY A 890 28.84 60.93 76.59
CA GLY A 890 28.03 61.54 75.51
C GLY A 890 26.60 62.01 75.83
N PHE A 891 26.05 61.84 77.04
CA PHE A 891 24.66 62.27 77.30
C PHE A 891 24.50 63.79 77.42
N GLN A 892 23.63 64.38 76.60
CA GLN A 892 23.13 65.77 76.67
C GLN A 892 21.60 65.82 76.63
N LYS A 893 20.98 66.93 77.03
CA LYS A 893 19.51 67.10 76.89
C LYS A 893 19.13 67.35 75.44
N ASP A 894 18.04 66.73 75.00
CA ASP A 894 17.45 66.98 73.68
C ASP A 894 17.16 68.48 73.52
N THR A 895 17.61 69.05 72.40
CA THR A 895 17.44 70.48 72.10
C THR A 895 15.99 70.86 71.81
N GLU A 896 15.15 69.91 71.40
CA GLU A 896 13.72 70.10 71.09
C GLU A 896 12.80 69.66 72.25
N ASN A 897 13.25 68.73 73.11
CA ASN A 897 12.48 68.29 74.29
C ASN A 897 13.33 68.21 75.58
N ARG A 898 13.25 69.23 76.44
CA ARG A 898 14.08 69.34 77.66
C ARG A 898 13.84 68.26 78.72
N ASP A 899 12.87 67.38 78.56
CA ASP A 899 12.64 66.24 79.46
C ASP A 899 13.29 64.94 78.96
N GLN A 900 13.95 64.97 77.80
CA GLN A 900 14.65 63.83 77.20
C GLN A 900 16.18 64.02 77.23
N TRP A 901 16.90 62.92 77.43
CA TRP A 901 18.36 62.85 77.36
C TRP A 901 18.75 62.07 76.10
N VAL A 902 19.60 62.66 75.29
CA VAL A 902 20.11 62.13 74.03
C VAL A 902 21.60 61.88 74.21
N PHE A 903 22.07 60.72 73.77
CA PHE A 903 23.50 60.44 73.68
C PHE A 903 24.03 61.03 72.37
N ASN A 904 25.02 61.91 72.46
CA ASN A 904 25.74 62.51 71.34
C ASN A 904 27.20 62.72 71.84
N PRO A 905 28.18 61.93 71.36
CA PRO A 905 29.52 61.87 71.93
C PRO A 905 30.28 63.20 71.99
#